data_AF-A0A962A0F7-F1
#
_entry.id   AF-A0A962A0F7-F1
#
_cell.length_a   1.000
_cell.length_b   1.000
_cell.length_c   1.000
_cell.angle_alpha   90.00
_cell.angle_beta   90.00
_cell.angle_gamma   90.00
#
_symmetry.space_group_name_H-M   'P 1'
#
loop_
_entity.id
_entity.type
_entity.pdbx_description
1 polymer ?
#
loop_
_entity_poly.entity_id
_entity_poly.type
_entity_poly.pdbx_seq_one_letter_code
_entity_poly.pdbx_strand_id
1 'polypeptide(L)'
;MQSQGRSFISKGQKAILWFARPHLLFYALPWLMILLIAGTLAQPSMGLFAAQKMFFSAWILWAGPLPLPGTYTTLAVIFASLSVKFLFKSPWTWERSGIILSHMGILLLLIGGMITAFSARDGIMSLPEGESSSLMLIPSQDKMEKITLPFSIHLEDFKKTNHPGTDKARSYHSDVIVEDGNLRWPARISMNEPLRYKGYTFYQSSFTAGPEGEKTVLSVVENKGRVFPYISSAIIFLGLLLHVALRLRGSRKFLLPFLICFCLTTAAQAQERMPQEQFDYAAFAEIPVLHDGRVKPLDSLARIYLKSFSGRETLEGQKAIVWLTYTLFDPATAISVPVFKIFQPRSLGLPVRKTKLYSYGELTGALKEKIPLIQSLLETDEKNWDAAQKNLILYHEYSILYAQLLRSLSALLPLNVKLPGILEKEWGVDGRNLHSLRDFKKYEKRLKSRLQKIIRAKGENLERYTQGEKEIALFAYQLDLLAAAGTQNILLKIVPPQWGSHEEEWFSPWTVIQEGSGSPQGAAYLEDWKEMAMAYQAGNNEGWKKASQDAQEAAFKMYDASMKLPLEVFYNKANLLNIATLLYLLAFLLVIIHSVSGKTFTGNLSLGALGLGGILHASAIILRILILSRAPVGTLYESILFVALICVISAFFLELRRKDGSGLLTGSLCGAGLLFIAQGFTTDDSMKMLVAVLNTNFWLTTHVLCITIGYGWCVIAATLAHVYLLLRATQQKIPEKLAGLFDSLKTLSLTALLFTAVGTALGGIWADQSWGRFWGWDPKENGALLIVLWLIWILHGRLSGHIKALSFVSGIAFLNVVVALAWFGVNLLSTGLHSYGFTQGIAAALGGFCLAETVLIFTLWFIILRREKKIET
;
A
#
# COMPACT_ATOMS: atom_id res chain seq x y z
N MET A 1 56.78 -40.36 27.76
CA MET A 1 56.36 -39.67 28.99
C MET A 1 55.74 -38.33 28.63
N GLN A 2 54.42 -38.21 28.69
CA GLN A 2 53.72 -36.93 28.90
C GLN A 2 52.33 -37.28 29.45
N SER A 3 52.33 -37.45 30.76
CA SER A 3 51.17 -37.73 31.59
C SER A 3 50.32 -36.47 31.79
N GLN A 4 49.01 -36.64 31.62
CA GLN A 4 47.97 -36.09 32.48
C GLN A 4 48.10 -34.63 32.93
N GLY A 5 47.77 -33.69 32.05
CA GLY A 5 47.28 -32.36 32.44
C GLY A 5 45.75 -32.34 32.48
N ARG A 6 45.10 -33.06 33.41
CA ARG A 6 43.66 -32.88 33.66
C ARG A 6 43.48 -31.54 34.37
N SER A 7 43.05 -30.50 33.65
CA SER A 7 42.73 -29.22 34.29
C SER A 7 41.56 -29.41 35.26
N PHE A 8 41.80 -29.07 36.51
CA PHE A 8 40.79 -28.96 37.56
C PHE A 8 39.90 -27.75 37.25
N ILE A 9 38.97 -27.90 36.30
CA ILE A 9 37.88 -26.92 36.14
C ILE A 9 36.96 -27.11 37.36
N SER A 10 36.90 -26.10 38.22
CA SER A 10 36.06 -26.13 39.44
C SER A 10 34.60 -26.40 39.09
N LYS A 11 33.81 -26.98 40.02
CA LYS A 11 32.36 -27.21 39.80
C LYS A 11 31.64 -25.93 39.37
N GLY A 12 32.05 -24.77 39.89
CA GLY A 12 31.54 -23.45 39.50
C GLY A 12 31.86 -23.07 38.05
N GLN A 13 33.10 -23.30 37.58
CA GLN A 13 33.45 -23.04 36.18
C GLN A 13 32.72 -24.00 35.21
N LYS A 14 32.48 -25.26 35.59
CA LYS A 14 31.66 -26.17 34.78
C LYS A 14 30.20 -25.70 34.67
N ALA A 15 29.64 -25.16 35.75
CA ALA A 15 28.30 -24.58 35.75
C ALA A 15 28.21 -23.33 34.87
N ILE A 16 29.20 -22.43 34.94
CA ILE A 16 29.25 -21.23 34.06
C ILE A 16 29.35 -21.65 32.60
N LEU A 17 30.28 -22.56 32.26
CA LEU A 17 30.48 -23.00 30.87
C LEU A 17 29.30 -23.80 30.30
N TRP A 18 28.39 -24.30 31.14
CA TRP A 18 27.15 -24.93 30.68
C TRP A 18 26.24 -23.95 29.91
N PHE A 19 26.21 -22.68 30.32
CA PHE A 19 25.44 -21.63 29.63
C PHE A 19 25.94 -21.36 28.19
N ALA A 20 27.21 -21.67 27.88
CA ALA A 20 27.74 -21.50 26.53
C ALA A 20 27.28 -22.59 25.53
N ARG A 21 26.50 -23.59 25.99
CA ARG A 21 26.03 -24.69 25.14
C ARG A 21 25.00 -24.19 24.11
N PRO A 22 25.12 -24.58 22.83
CA PRO A 22 24.18 -24.16 21.79
C PRO A 22 22.75 -24.69 22.01
N HIS A 23 22.56 -25.75 22.80
CA HIS A 23 21.26 -26.31 23.14
C HIS A 23 20.30 -25.27 23.75
N LEU A 24 20.81 -24.39 24.63
CA LEU A 24 19.98 -23.40 25.31
C LEU A 24 19.34 -22.44 24.31
N LEU A 25 20.15 -21.87 23.43
CA LEU A 25 19.66 -20.99 22.37
C LEU A 25 18.72 -21.73 21.41
N PHE A 26 19.03 -22.99 21.07
CA PHE A 26 18.24 -23.77 20.13
C PHE A 26 16.79 -24.00 20.58
N TYR A 27 16.55 -24.20 21.89
CA TYR A 27 15.21 -24.37 22.45
C TYR A 27 14.56 -23.05 22.89
N ALA A 28 15.35 -22.06 23.32
CA ALA A 28 14.81 -20.77 23.74
C ALA A 28 14.23 -19.96 22.57
N LEU A 29 14.82 -20.04 21.37
CA LEU A 29 14.33 -19.29 20.20
C LEU A 29 12.92 -19.72 19.74
N PRO A 30 12.61 -21.02 19.55
CA PRO A 30 11.24 -21.46 19.27
C PRO A 30 10.23 -21.06 20.34
N TRP A 31 10.62 -21.16 21.61
CA TRP A 31 9.74 -20.73 22.71
C TRP A 31 9.44 -19.23 22.63
N LEU A 32 10.45 -18.39 22.37
CA LEU A 32 10.26 -16.96 22.13
C LEU A 32 9.32 -16.70 20.94
N MET A 33 9.45 -17.45 19.85
CA MET A 33 8.55 -17.33 18.69
C MET A 33 7.10 -17.72 19.04
N ILE A 34 6.89 -18.74 19.87
CA ILE A 34 5.55 -19.12 20.35
C ILE A 34 4.93 -18.00 21.18
N LEU A 35 5.69 -17.44 22.13
CA LEU A 35 5.25 -16.29 22.93
C LEU A 35 4.91 -15.08 22.04
N LEU A 36 5.74 -14.82 21.04
CA LEU A 36 5.56 -13.74 20.06
C LEU A 36 4.26 -13.90 19.28
N ILE A 37 4.00 -15.09 18.73
CA ILE A 37 2.78 -15.40 17.97
C ILE A 37 1.55 -15.34 18.87
N ALA A 38 1.58 -15.98 20.04
CA ALA A 38 0.46 -16.01 20.97
C ALA A 38 0.08 -14.59 21.45
N GLY A 39 1.08 -13.78 21.83
CA GLY A 39 0.85 -12.40 22.23
C GLY A 39 0.31 -11.53 21.10
N THR A 40 0.78 -11.73 19.86
CA THR A 40 0.30 -10.98 18.69
C THR A 40 -1.15 -11.31 18.35
N LEU A 41 -1.52 -12.60 18.36
CA LEU A 41 -2.89 -13.05 18.09
C LEU A 41 -3.88 -12.65 19.19
N ALA A 42 -3.39 -12.40 20.41
CA ALA A 42 -4.21 -11.95 21.53
C ALA A 42 -4.59 -10.46 21.45
N GLN A 43 -3.79 -9.63 20.76
CA GLN A 43 -3.97 -8.17 20.75
C GLN A 43 -5.35 -7.68 20.27
N PRO A 44 -5.98 -8.24 19.23
CA PRO A 44 -7.31 -7.80 18.80
C PRO A 44 -8.40 -7.99 19.85
N SER A 45 -8.28 -8.98 20.74
CA SER A 45 -9.32 -9.29 21.73
C SER A 45 -9.09 -8.63 23.08
N MET A 46 -7.85 -8.51 23.54
CA MET A 46 -7.52 -7.92 24.86
C MET A 46 -6.95 -6.49 24.80
N GLY A 47 -6.66 -5.98 23.60
CA GLY A 47 -5.98 -4.70 23.41
C GLY A 47 -4.46 -4.80 23.52
N LEU A 48 -3.77 -3.82 22.93
CA LEU A 48 -2.30 -3.82 22.78
C LEU A 48 -1.58 -3.84 24.14
N PHE A 49 -1.99 -2.98 25.07
CA PHE A 49 -1.34 -2.83 26.38
C PHE A 49 -1.47 -4.08 27.26
N ALA A 50 -2.65 -4.68 27.33
CA ALA A 50 -2.88 -5.89 28.11
C ALA A 50 -2.06 -7.08 27.55
N ALA A 51 -2.03 -7.24 26.23
CA ALA A 51 -1.22 -8.26 25.57
C ALA A 51 0.27 -8.08 25.83
N GLN A 52 0.78 -6.85 25.79
CA GLN A 52 2.17 -6.54 26.13
C GLN A 52 2.52 -6.98 27.55
N LYS A 53 1.71 -6.60 28.54
CA LYS A 53 1.95 -6.94 29.95
C LYS A 53 1.93 -8.46 30.18
N MET A 54 0.97 -9.16 29.55
CA MET A 54 0.79 -10.60 29.75
C MET A 54 1.84 -11.45 29.03
N PHE A 55 2.17 -11.14 27.78
CA PHE A 55 3.03 -12.01 26.95
C PHE A 55 4.46 -11.50 26.83
N PHE A 56 4.67 -10.19 26.69
CA PHE A 56 5.98 -9.62 26.32
C PHE A 56 6.77 -9.07 27.51
N SER A 57 6.07 -8.59 28.54
CA SER A 57 6.67 -8.00 29.73
C SER A 57 6.54 -8.87 30.99
N ALA A 58 6.28 -10.16 30.81
CA ALA A 58 6.13 -11.12 31.90
C ALA A 58 7.41 -11.93 32.16
N TRP A 59 7.73 -12.13 33.45
CA TRP A 59 8.71 -13.13 33.90
C TRP A 59 8.14 -14.55 33.87
N ILE A 60 6.87 -14.70 34.27
CA ILE A 60 6.14 -15.97 34.29
C ILE A 60 4.85 -15.77 33.51
N LEU A 61 4.60 -16.64 32.55
CA LEU A 61 3.33 -16.74 31.83
C LEU A 61 2.50 -17.86 32.46
N TRP A 62 1.32 -17.55 32.98
CA TRP A 62 0.42 -18.54 33.55
C TRP A 62 -0.50 -19.11 32.48
N ALA A 63 -0.32 -20.39 32.15
CA ALA A 63 -1.20 -21.15 31.26
C ALA A 63 -2.15 -22.01 32.11
N GLY A 64 -3.20 -21.37 32.65
CA GLY A 64 -3.99 -21.95 33.74
C GLY A 64 -3.12 -22.10 35.00
N PRO A 65 -3.08 -23.28 35.67
CA PRO A 65 -2.27 -23.48 36.86
C PRO A 65 -0.78 -23.68 36.58
N LEU A 66 -0.37 -23.78 35.30
CA LEU A 66 1.00 -24.09 34.92
C LEU A 66 1.84 -22.80 34.75
N PRO A 67 2.87 -22.57 35.58
CA PRO A 67 3.80 -21.46 35.37
C PRO A 67 4.79 -21.81 34.25
N LEU A 68 4.75 -21.06 33.16
CA LEU A 68 5.69 -21.16 32.04
C LEU A 68 6.68 -19.98 32.04
N PRO A 69 7.89 -20.13 31.49
CA PRO A 69 8.83 -19.02 31.34
C PRO A 69 8.23 -17.92 30.45
N GLY A 70 8.06 -16.72 31.00
CA GLY A 70 7.65 -15.55 30.22
C GLY A 70 8.77 -15.02 29.31
N THR A 71 8.46 -13.97 28.55
CA THR A 71 9.41 -13.37 27.60
C THR A 71 10.67 -12.84 28.29
N TYR A 72 10.55 -12.18 29.45
CA TYR A 72 11.74 -11.70 30.18
C TYR A 72 12.65 -12.82 30.66
N THR A 73 12.08 -13.91 31.17
CA THR A 73 12.86 -15.10 31.56
C THR A 73 13.56 -15.70 30.36
N THR A 74 12.86 -15.81 29.22
CA THR A 74 13.42 -16.36 27.98
C THR A 74 14.57 -15.49 27.45
N LEU A 75 14.38 -14.16 27.41
CA LEU A 75 15.42 -13.21 27.00
C LEU A 75 16.62 -13.22 27.97
N ALA A 76 16.39 -13.36 29.28
CA ALA A 76 17.46 -13.48 30.27
C ALA A 76 18.31 -14.74 30.06
N VAL A 77 17.67 -15.88 29.75
CA VAL A 77 18.38 -17.13 29.40
C VAL A 77 19.21 -16.96 28.12
N ILE A 78 18.64 -16.34 27.09
CA ILE A 78 19.37 -16.04 25.84
C ILE A 78 20.55 -15.10 26.11
N PHE A 79 20.34 -14.04 26.89
CA PHE A 79 21.38 -13.08 27.26
C PHE A 79 22.53 -13.74 28.03
N ALA A 80 22.21 -14.56 29.04
CA ALA A 80 23.21 -15.29 29.82
C ALA A 80 24.00 -16.27 28.93
N SER A 81 23.30 -17.04 28.09
CA SER A 81 23.93 -17.98 27.17
C SER A 81 24.88 -17.29 26.20
N LEU A 82 24.41 -16.19 25.60
CA LEU A 82 25.20 -15.40 24.67
C LEU A 82 26.42 -14.77 25.33
N SER A 83 26.26 -14.18 26.52
CA SER A 83 27.33 -13.53 27.27
C SER A 83 28.45 -14.50 27.64
N VAL A 84 28.10 -15.67 28.19
CA VAL A 84 29.10 -16.68 28.56
C VAL A 84 29.82 -17.21 27.32
N LYS A 85 29.10 -17.48 26.23
CA LYS A 85 29.73 -17.92 24.98
C LYS A 85 30.67 -16.85 24.44
N PHE A 86 30.23 -15.59 24.44
CA PHE A 86 31.01 -14.46 23.94
C PHE A 86 32.31 -14.25 24.73
N LEU A 87 32.25 -14.29 26.06
CA LEU A 87 33.41 -14.06 26.92
C LEU A 87 34.39 -15.25 26.97
N PHE A 88 33.90 -16.49 26.96
CA PHE A 88 34.74 -17.66 27.29
C PHE A 88 34.98 -18.63 26.12
N LYS A 89 34.20 -18.56 25.04
CA LYS A 89 34.24 -19.56 23.95
C LYS A 89 34.41 -18.97 22.55
N SER A 90 34.22 -17.66 22.36
CA SER A 90 34.41 -17.02 21.06
C SER A 90 35.89 -16.81 20.75
N PRO A 91 36.42 -17.38 19.64
CA PRO A 91 37.79 -17.10 19.22
C PRO A 91 37.85 -15.74 18.52
N TRP A 92 38.67 -14.85 19.05
CA TRP A 92 38.86 -13.48 18.57
C TRP A 92 39.85 -13.45 17.41
N THR A 93 39.39 -13.85 16.22
CA THR A 93 40.19 -13.84 14.99
C THR A 93 39.59 -12.92 13.94
N TRP A 94 40.44 -12.38 13.05
CA TRP A 94 40.00 -11.50 11.96
C TRP A 94 38.93 -12.15 11.07
N GLU A 95 39.05 -13.45 10.79
CA GLU A 95 38.10 -14.22 9.99
C GLU A 95 36.69 -14.28 10.60
N ARG A 96 36.59 -14.13 11.93
CA ARG A 96 35.34 -14.19 12.70
C ARG A 96 34.88 -12.84 13.20
N SER A 97 35.61 -11.77 12.90
CA SER A 97 35.32 -10.38 13.32
C SER A 97 33.87 -9.97 13.06
N GLY A 98 33.32 -10.25 11.88
CA GLY A 98 31.92 -9.94 11.55
C GLY A 98 30.90 -10.65 12.46
N ILE A 99 31.14 -11.93 12.80
CA ILE A 99 30.28 -12.69 13.72
C ILE A 99 30.38 -12.10 15.14
N ILE A 100 31.60 -11.84 15.60
CA ILE A 100 31.86 -11.28 16.94
C ILE A 100 31.15 -9.93 17.08
N LEU A 101 31.33 -9.04 16.11
CA LEU A 101 30.73 -7.72 16.11
C LEU A 101 29.20 -7.80 16.13
N SER A 102 28.61 -8.69 15.31
CA SER A 102 27.15 -8.92 15.29
C SER A 102 26.61 -9.35 16.66
N HIS A 103 27.28 -10.29 17.32
CA HIS A 103 26.85 -10.78 18.64
C HIS A 103 27.06 -9.76 19.76
N MET A 104 28.13 -8.96 19.70
CA MET A 104 28.36 -7.84 20.61
C MET A 104 27.23 -6.80 20.49
N GLY A 105 26.81 -6.48 19.26
CA GLY A 105 25.67 -5.62 19.01
C GLY A 105 24.38 -6.19 19.61
N ILE A 106 24.10 -7.48 19.45
CA ILE A 106 22.92 -8.12 20.07
C ILE A 106 22.96 -8.04 21.61
N LEU A 107 24.13 -8.24 22.24
CA LEU A 107 24.28 -8.08 23.68
C LEU A 107 23.96 -6.65 24.13
N LEU A 108 24.49 -5.65 23.42
CA LEU A 108 24.19 -4.25 23.70
C LEU A 108 22.70 -3.92 23.49
N LEU A 109 22.05 -4.52 22.49
CA LEU A 109 20.61 -4.36 22.26
C LEU A 109 19.80 -4.94 23.42
N LEU A 110 20.16 -6.12 23.93
CA LEU A 110 19.48 -6.73 25.08
C LEU A 110 19.67 -5.93 26.37
N ILE A 111 20.88 -5.39 26.59
CA ILE A 111 21.15 -4.49 27.73
C ILE A 111 20.30 -3.21 27.61
N GLY A 112 20.27 -2.59 26.43
CA GLY A 112 19.45 -1.41 26.16
C GLY A 112 17.96 -1.68 26.33
N GLY A 113 17.48 -2.83 25.86
CA GLY A 113 16.11 -3.29 26.04
C GLY A 113 15.75 -3.50 27.51
N MET A 114 16.67 -4.06 28.31
CA MET A 114 16.50 -4.22 29.75
C MET A 114 16.41 -2.87 30.46
N ILE A 115 17.31 -1.92 30.17
CA ILE A 115 17.26 -0.56 30.72
C ILE A 115 15.93 0.12 30.35
N THR A 116 15.50 0.00 29.09
CA THR A 116 14.23 0.55 28.61
C THR A 116 13.04 -0.06 29.36
N ALA A 117 12.99 -1.39 29.52
CA ALA A 117 11.92 -2.09 30.21
C ALA A 117 11.71 -1.63 31.67
N PHE A 118 12.78 -1.20 32.36
CA PHE A 118 12.70 -0.72 33.74
C PHE A 118 12.57 0.80 33.88
N SER A 119 12.95 1.58 32.86
CA SER A 119 13.03 3.05 32.96
C SER A 119 12.04 3.79 32.07
N ALA A 120 11.48 3.14 31.05
CA ALA A 120 10.60 3.81 30.10
C ALA A 120 9.17 3.97 30.65
N ARG A 121 8.55 5.10 30.32
CA ARG A 121 7.16 5.42 30.67
C ARG A 121 6.45 5.96 29.45
N ASP A 122 5.33 5.33 29.11
CA ASP A 122 4.50 5.69 27.97
C ASP A 122 3.12 6.14 28.47
N GLY A 123 2.63 7.26 27.96
CA GLY A 123 1.37 7.85 28.38
C GLY A 123 0.80 8.76 27.31
N ILE A 124 -0.34 9.37 27.61
CA ILE A 124 -1.11 10.20 26.70
C ILE A 124 -1.39 11.53 27.40
N MET A 125 -1.35 12.61 26.63
CA MET A 125 -1.74 13.95 27.00
C MET A 125 -2.76 14.43 25.97
N SER A 126 -3.98 14.70 26.41
CA SER A 126 -5.01 15.32 25.57
C SER A 126 -5.12 16.80 25.95
N LEU A 127 -5.05 17.66 24.93
CA LEU A 127 -5.04 19.11 25.08
C LEU A 127 -6.10 19.71 24.16
N PRO A 128 -7.12 20.38 24.70
CA PRO A 128 -7.96 21.29 23.93
C PRO A 128 -7.19 22.52 23.48
N GLU A 129 -7.62 23.11 22.36
CA GLU A 129 -7.05 24.37 21.86
C GLU A 129 -7.23 25.50 22.88
N GLY A 130 -6.16 26.26 23.13
CA GLY A 130 -6.10 27.32 24.13
C GLY A 130 -5.87 26.85 25.56
N GLU A 131 -5.72 25.55 25.83
CA GLU A 131 -5.44 25.03 27.16
C GLU A 131 -3.98 24.62 27.36
N SER A 132 -3.55 24.61 28.63
CA SER A 132 -2.24 24.11 29.05
C SER A 132 -2.37 22.86 29.91
N SER A 133 -1.44 21.91 29.74
CA SER A 133 -1.34 20.73 30.60
C SER A 133 0.11 20.39 30.89
N SER A 134 0.37 20.04 32.14
CA SER A 134 1.61 19.37 32.59
C SER A 134 1.35 17.91 32.94
N LEU A 135 0.17 17.37 32.62
CA LEU A 135 -0.28 16.08 33.12
C LEU A 135 -0.21 15.02 32.03
N MET A 136 0.58 13.98 32.30
CA MET A 136 0.70 12.77 31.51
C MET A 136 -0.19 11.68 32.13
N LEU A 137 -1.08 11.09 31.33
CA LEU A 137 -1.95 9.99 31.73
C LEU A 137 -1.36 8.66 31.26
N ILE A 138 -1.03 7.77 32.18
CA ILE A 138 -0.56 6.42 31.86
C ILE A 138 -1.75 5.45 31.93
N PRO A 139 -2.08 4.75 30.83
CA PRO A 139 -3.08 3.70 30.85
C PRO A 139 -2.64 2.56 31.78
N SER A 140 -3.42 2.30 32.84
CA SER A 140 -3.30 1.09 33.67
C SER A 140 -4.61 0.31 33.62
N GLN A 141 -4.58 -0.99 33.95
CA GLN A 141 -5.66 -1.94 33.68
C GLN A 141 -7.05 -1.48 34.15
N ASP A 142 -7.14 -0.72 35.26
CA ASP A 142 -8.41 -0.23 35.81
C ASP A 142 -8.42 1.28 36.16
N LYS A 143 -7.29 2.00 36.04
CA LYS A 143 -7.17 3.44 36.39
C LYS A 143 -6.15 4.16 35.51
N MET A 144 -6.37 5.45 35.24
CA MET A 144 -5.36 6.31 34.61
C MET A 144 -4.44 6.86 35.70
N GLU A 145 -3.17 6.44 35.70
CA GLU A 145 -2.16 7.02 36.58
C GLU A 145 -1.77 8.40 36.05
N LYS A 146 -1.82 9.42 36.91
CA LYS A 146 -1.50 10.80 36.54
C LYS A 146 -0.07 11.13 36.98
N ILE A 147 0.78 11.48 36.04
CA ILE A 147 2.14 11.95 36.31
C ILE A 147 2.24 13.43 35.92
N THR A 148 2.69 14.26 36.84
CA THR A 148 2.97 15.68 36.58
C THR A 148 4.38 15.85 36.04
N LEU A 149 4.49 16.51 34.89
CA LEU A 149 5.73 16.86 34.23
C LEU A 149 6.35 18.11 34.86
N PRO A 150 7.67 18.30 34.76
CA PRO A 150 8.35 19.47 35.32
C PRO A 150 8.15 20.77 34.52
N PHE A 151 7.35 20.74 33.46
CA PHE A 151 7.00 21.87 32.57
C PHE A 151 5.57 21.68 32.04
N SER A 152 4.96 22.73 31.51
CA SER A 152 3.65 22.68 30.85
C SER A 152 3.77 22.85 29.34
N ILE A 153 2.80 22.26 28.62
CA ILE A 153 2.59 22.47 27.20
C ILE A 153 1.24 23.15 27.02
N HIS A 154 1.24 24.29 26.35
CA HIS A 154 0.06 25.02 25.93
C HIS A 154 -0.21 24.77 24.45
N LEU A 155 -1.45 24.43 24.07
CA LEU A 155 -1.84 24.32 22.66
C LEU A 155 -2.32 25.67 22.14
N GLU A 156 -1.57 26.27 21.23
CA GLU A 156 -1.95 27.54 20.61
C GLU A 156 -2.93 27.32 19.45
N ASP A 157 -2.63 26.38 18.55
CA ASP A 157 -3.41 26.13 17.34
C ASP A 157 -3.19 24.67 16.87
N PHE A 158 -4.23 24.01 16.37
CA PHE A 158 -4.14 22.72 15.72
C PHE A 158 -4.53 22.84 14.25
N LYS A 159 -3.65 22.39 13.35
CA LYS A 159 -3.88 22.48 11.91
C LYS A 159 -3.86 21.11 11.27
N LYS A 160 -4.95 20.77 10.60
CA LYS A 160 -5.09 19.60 9.75
C LYS A 160 -5.13 20.02 8.28
N THR A 161 -4.28 19.39 7.46
CA THR A 161 -4.32 19.53 6.00
C THR A 161 -4.73 18.21 5.38
N ASN A 162 -5.81 18.20 4.60
CA ASN A 162 -6.27 17.03 3.88
C ASN A 162 -5.62 16.94 2.49
N HIS A 163 -5.65 15.74 1.89
CA HIS A 163 -5.41 15.64 0.45
C HIS A 163 -6.57 16.32 -0.29
N PRO A 164 -6.31 17.10 -1.35
CA PRO A 164 -7.34 17.89 -2.02
C PRO A 164 -8.53 17.03 -2.47
N GLY A 165 -9.74 17.49 -2.15
CA GLY A 165 -10.98 16.80 -2.50
C GLY A 165 -11.24 15.48 -1.77
N THR A 166 -10.60 15.25 -0.62
CA THR A 166 -10.85 14.08 0.25
C THR A 166 -10.83 14.47 1.72
N ASP A 167 -11.41 13.65 2.60
CA ASP A 167 -11.28 13.81 4.07
C ASP A 167 -10.00 13.17 4.64
N LYS A 168 -9.17 12.59 3.77
CA LYS A 168 -7.95 11.89 4.13
C LYS A 168 -6.88 12.90 4.53
N ALA A 169 -6.43 12.85 5.78
CA ALA A 169 -5.37 13.71 6.28
C ALA A 169 -4.04 13.46 5.52
N ARG A 170 -3.47 14.54 4.96
CA ARG A 170 -2.14 14.59 4.33
C ARG A 170 -1.06 14.91 5.36
N SER A 171 -1.36 15.82 6.28
CA SER A 171 -0.52 16.20 7.41
C SER A 171 -1.39 16.84 8.49
N TYR A 172 -0.92 16.79 9.73
CA TYR A 172 -1.51 17.53 10.83
C TYR A 172 -0.42 17.87 11.84
N HIS A 173 -0.55 19.03 12.48
CA HIS A 173 0.41 19.54 13.46
C HIS A 173 -0.28 20.37 14.54
N SER A 174 0.36 20.41 15.70
CA SER A 174 -0.01 21.25 16.83
C SER A 174 1.09 22.31 17.01
N ASP A 175 0.72 23.58 16.96
CA ASP A 175 1.56 24.69 17.39
C ASP A 175 1.39 24.85 18.90
N VAL A 176 2.48 24.66 19.63
CA VAL A 176 2.47 24.62 21.09
C VAL A 176 3.46 25.62 21.67
N ILE A 177 3.18 26.09 22.87
CA ILE A 177 4.13 26.87 23.66
C ILE A 177 4.59 26.00 24.83
N VAL A 178 5.90 25.82 24.95
CA VAL A 178 6.51 25.11 26.07
C VAL A 178 6.85 26.10 27.16
N GLU A 179 6.40 25.82 28.38
CA GLU A 179 6.55 26.68 29.55
C GLU A 179 7.30 25.93 30.66
N ASP A 180 8.52 26.36 30.96
CA ASP A 180 9.39 25.80 32.00
C ASP A 180 9.87 26.92 32.94
N GLY A 181 9.12 27.15 34.02
CA GLY A 181 9.37 28.27 34.94
C GLY A 181 9.25 29.62 34.22
N ASN A 182 10.37 30.33 34.07
CA ASN A 182 10.41 31.63 33.38
C ASN A 182 10.73 31.51 31.87
N LEU A 183 11.05 30.32 31.38
CA LEU A 183 11.35 30.09 29.97
C LEU A 183 10.06 29.74 29.22
N ARG A 184 9.79 30.47 28.13
CA ARG A 184 8.63 30.28 27.27
C ARG A 184 9.04 30.41 25.81
N TRP A 185 8.78 29.39 25.00
CA TRP A 185 9.09 29.43 23.57
C TRP A 185 8.08 28.62 22.74
N PRO A 186 7.82 29.03 21.49
CA PRO A 186 6.98 28.27 20.59
C PRO A 186 7.72 27.03 20.06
N ALA A 187 6.99 25.94 19.88
CA ALA A 187 7.44 24.72 19.25
C ALA A 187 6.31 24.13 18.42
N ARG A 188 6.65 23.35 17.40
CA ARG A 188 5.69 22.64 16.56
C ARG A 188 5.83 21.15 16.78
N ILE A 189 4.70 20.47 17.00
CA ILE A 189 4.64 19.01 17.06
C ILE A 189 3.87 18.54 15.83
N SER A 190 4.54 17.82 14.93
CA SER A 190 3.92 17.34 13.70
C SER A 190 4.12 15.83 13.53
N MET A 191 3.43 15.25 12.56
CA MET A 191 3.63 13.84 12.23
C MET A 191 5.06 13.56 11.77
N ASN A 192 5.71 12.59 12.42
CA ASN A 192 7.12 12.25 12.24
C ASN A 192 8.14 13.30 12.75
N GLU A 193 7.69 14.40 13.34
CA GLU A 193 8.55 15.44 13.95
C GLU A 193 8.09 15.74 15.38
N PRO A 194 8.49 14.90 16.35
CA PRO A 194 8.07 15.09 17.74
C PRO A 194 8.89 16.17 18.46
N LEU A 195 8.25 16.84 19.43
CA LEU A 195 8.96 17.71 20.37
C LEU A 195 9.72 16.86 21.39
N ARG A 196 10.97 17.24 21.67
CA ARG A 196 11.81 16.56 22.66
C ARG A 196 12.35 17.56 23.67
N TYR A 197 12.07 17.33 24.94
CA TYR A 197 12.49 18.23 26.01
C TYR A 197 12.64 17.49 27.34
N LYS A 198 13.73 17.76 28.07
CA LYS A 198 14.05 17.14 29.39
C LYS A 198 13.90 15.61 29.46
N GLY A 199 14.17 14.89 28.36
CA GLY A 199 14.05 13.43 28.28
C GLY A 199 12.66 12.90 27.93
N TYR A 200 11.66 13.78 27.78
CA TYR A 200 10.33 13.47 27.28
C TYR A 200 10.25 13.71 25.77
N THR A 201 9.51 12.85 25.09
CA THR A 201 9.17 12.99 23.66
C THR A 201 7.66 13.09 23.52
N PHE A 202 7.18 14.16 22.91
CA PHE A 202 5.77 14.39 22.60
C PHE A 202 5.58 14.20 21.11
N TYR A 203 4.80 13.20 20.73
CA TYR A 203 4.45 12.98 19.34
C TYR A 203 2.95 13.01 19.15
N GLN A 204 2.54 13.49 17.99
CA GLN A 204 1.15 13.57 17.60
C GLN A 204 0.62 12.15 17.33
N SER A 205 -0.24 11.62 18.22
CA SER A 205 -0.78 10.26 18.08
C SER A 205 -2.11 10.23 17.35
N SER A 206 -2.98 11.20 17.64
CA SER A 206 -4.28 11.36 17.00
C SER A 206 -4.82 12.77 17.28
N PHE A 207 -6.01 13.06 16.79
CA PHE A 207 -6.77 14.25 17.12
C PHE A 207 -8.24 13.85 17.24
N THR A 208 -9.02 14.63 17.98
CA THR A 208 -10.48 14.48 18.03
C THR A 208 -11.10 15.75 17.49
N ALA A 209 -11.87 15.61 16.41
CA ALA A 209 -12.70 16.67 15.87
C ALA A 209 -14.13 16.44 16.38
N GLY A 210 -14.68 17.42 17.10
CA GLY A 210 -16.03 17.34 17.65
C GLY A 210 -16.65 18.72 17.83
N PRO A 211 -17.97 18.80 18.10
CA PRO A 211 -18.68 20.06 18.28
C PRO A 211 -18.19 20.89 19.49
N GLU A 212 -17.42 20.29 20.41
CA GLU A 212 -16.78 20.95 21.56
C GLU A 212 -15.39 21.55 21.26
N GLY A 213 -14.94 21.55 20.00
CA GLY A 213 -13.63 22.07 19.57
C GLY A 213 -12.63 20.98 19.19
N GLU A 214 -11.55 21.38 18.51
CA GLU A 214 -10.48 20.46 18.08
C GLU A 214 -9.57 20.15 19.28
N LYS A 215 -9.36 18.86 19.55
CA LYS A 215 -8.46 18.39 20.63
C LYS A 215 -7.29 17.65 20.02
N THR A 216 -6.09 18.07 20.40
CA THR A 216 -4.88 17.33 20.07
C THR A 216 -4.67 16.20 21.07
N VAL A 217 -4.29 15.02 20.58
CA VAL A 217 -3.90 13.90 21.42
C VAL A 217 -2.43 13.62 21.15
N LEU A 218 -1.62 13.90 22.17
CA LEU A 218 -0.18 13.69 22.17
C LEU A 218 0.12 12.43 22.96
N SER A 219 0.95 11.56 22.41
CA SER A 219 1.59 10.52 23.21
C SER A 219 2.89 11.06 23.77
N VAL A 220 3.13 10.77 25.05
CA VAL A 220 4.29 11.21 25.82
C VAL A 220 5.13 9.99 26.16
N VAL A 221 6.41 10.03 25.82
CA VAL A 221 7.36 8.93 26.09
C VAL A 221 8.58 9.47 26.83
N GLU A 222 8.88 8.89 27.98
CA GLU A 222 10.16 9.06 28.68
C GLU A 222 11.00 7.80 28.47
N ASN A 223 12.21 7.91 27.91
CA ASN A 223 13.06 6.75 27.69
C ASN A 223 14.56 7.06 27.88
N LYS A 224 15.14 6.54 28.96
CA LYS A 224 16.56 6.70 29.32
C LYS A 224 17.49 5.73 28.58
N GLY A 225 16.96 4.61 28.07
CA GLY A 225 17.71 3.58 27.33
C GLY A 225 17.86 3.86 25.84
N ARG A 226 17.30 4.97 25.35
CA ARG A 226 17.15 5.30 23.93
C ARG A 226 18.41 5.15 23.07
N VAL A 227 19.59 5.50 23.59
CA VAL A 227 20.84 5.51 22.81
C VAL A 227 21.36 4.10 22.49
N PHE A 228 21.09 3.11 23.35
CA PHE A 228 21.62 1.75 23.21
C PHE A 228 21.15 1.04 21.92
N PRO A 229 19.84 1.04 21.59
CA PRO A 229 19.36 0.48 20.32
C PRO A 229 20.06 1.05 19.07
N TYR A 230 20.36 2.36 19.04
CA TYR A 230 21.07 2.98 17.91
C TYR A 230 22.48 2.42 17.73
N ILE A 231 23.26 2.43 18.81
CA ILE A 231 24.65 1.93 18.79
C ILE A 231 24.66 0.44 18.44
N SER A 232 23.76 -0.34 19.08
CA SER A 232 23.66 -1.78 18.83
C SER A 232 23.30 -2.09 17.37
N SER A 233 22.39 -1.32 16.77
CA SER A 233 21.94 -1.51 15.39
C SER A 233 23.06 -1.23 14.39
N ALA A 234 23.84 -0.17 14.61
CA ALA A 234 25.01 0.15 13.81
C ALA A 234 26.07 -0.98 13.88
N ILE A 235 26.33 -1.49 15.09
CA ILE A 235 27.28 -2.60 15.32
C ILE A 235 26.80 -3.90 14.65
N ILE A 236 25.52 -4.24 14.78
CA ILE A 236 24.92 -5.42 14.12
C ILE A 236 25.05 -5.29 12.59
N PHE A 237 24.71 -4.14 12.03
CA PHE A 237 24.82 -3.87 10.60
C PHE A 237 26.26 -4.07 10.09
N LEU A 238 27.22 -3.40 10.72
CA LEU A 238 28.64 -3.53 10.35
C LEU A 238 29.14 -4.96 10.49
N GLY A 239 28.70 -5.66 11.54
CA GLY A 239 29.06 -7.06 11.79
C GLY A 239 28.55 -8.01 10.72
N LEU A 240 27.26 -7.91 10.37
CA LEU A 240 26.65 -8.75 9.34
C LEU A 240 27.21 -8.43 7.96
N LEU A 241 27.41 -7.15 7.64
CA LEU A 241 28.02 -6.72 6.38
C LEU A 241 29.45 -7.26 6.24
N LEU A 242 30.28 -7.12 7.28
CA LEU A 242 31.63 -7.65 7.31
C LEU A 242 31.63 -9.19 7.18
N HIS A 243 30.69 -9.87 7.85
CA HIS A 243 30.56 -11.33 7.76
C HIS A 243 30.27 -11.80 6.33
N VAL A 244 29.34 -11.13 5.65
CA VAL A 244 29.01 -11.41 4.24
C VAL A 244 30.21 -11.09 3.35
N ALA A 245 30.84 -9.93 3.51
CA ALA A 245 31.99 -9.51 2.71
C ALA A 245 33.17 -10.50 2.82
N LEU A 246 33.50 -10.96 4.03
CA LEU A 246 34.58 -11.94 4.25
C LEU A 246 34.29 -13.30 3.60
N ARG A 247 33.02 -13.71 3.51
CA ARG A 247 32.63 -14.94 2.80
C ARG A 247 32.62 -14.79 1.28
N LEU A 248 32.53 -13.57 0.76
CA LEU A 248 32.53 -13.28 -0.67
C LEU A 248 33.95 -13.08 -1.25
N ARG A 249 35.01 -13.19 -0.44
CA ARG A 249 36.41 -12.89 -0.82
C ARG A 249 36.99 -13.76 -1.96
N GLY A 250 36.29 -14.82 -2.38
CA GLY A 250 36.59 -15.63 -3.58
C GLY A 250 35.80 -15.26 -4.85
N SER A 251 34.99 -14.21 -4.84
CA SER A 251 34.16 -13.79 -5.97
C SER A 251 34.13 -12.27 -6.09
N ARG A 252 35.26 -11.69 -6.52
CA ARG A 252 35.48 -10.23 -6.70
C ARG A 252 34.50 -9.52 -7.67
N LYS A 253 33.49 -10.21 -8.21
CA LYS A 253 32.55 -9.65 -9.20
C LYS A 253 31.18 -9.22 -8.63
N PHE A 254 30.94 -9.36 -7.32
CA PHE A 254 29.57 -9.36 -6.78
C PHE A 254 29.10 -8.10 -6.03
N LEU A 255 29.81 -6.97 -6.10
CA LEU A 255 29.41 -5.73 -5.43
C LEU A 255 29.36 -4.49 -6.34
N LEU A 256 29.56 -4.65 -7.65
CA LEU A 256 29.64 -3.54 -8.61
C LEU A 256 28.50 -3.39 -9.65
N PRO A 257 27.42 -4.22 -9.72
CA PRO A 257 26.31 -3.92 -10.62
C PRO A 257 25.08 -3.34 -9.86
N PHE A 258 25.28 -2.60 -8.78
CA PHE A 258 24.19 -1.90 -8.06
C PHE A 258 24.05 -0.42 -8.46
N LEU A 259 24.79 0.07 -9.47
CA LEU A 259 24.85 1.50 -9.77
C LEU A 259 24.68 1.91 -11.23
N ILE A 260 24.59 1.01 -12.21
CA ILE A 260 24.40 1.43 -13.61
C ILE A 260 23.58 0.39 -14.37
N CYS A 261 22.35 0.79 -14.74
CA CYS A 261 21.71 0.37 -15.98
C CYS A 261 20.51 1.30 -16.24
N PHE A 262 20.81 2.43 -16.88
CA PHE A 262 19.82 3.24 -17.59
C PHE A 262 20.18 3.26 -19.08
N CYS A 263 19.16 3.40 -19.91
CA CYS A 263 19.14 3.44 -21.38
C CYS A 263 19.29 2.09 -22.12
N LEU A 264 18.15 1.53 -22.53
CA LEU A 264 17.69 1.61 -23.93
C LEU A 264 16.37 0.83 -24.05
N THR A 265 15.28 1.51 -24.40
CA THR A 265 14.15 0.85 -25.06
C THR A 265 13.84 1.63 -26.32
N THR A 266 14.10 1.00 -27.47
CA THR A 266 13.47 1.34 -28.72
C THR A 266 11.99 0.96 -28.63
N ALA A 267 11.12 1.94 -28.83
CA ALA A 267 9.69 1.71 -29.01
C ALA A 267 9.50 1.09 -30.40
N ALA A 268 9.08 -0.18 -30.45
CA ALA A 268 8.47 -0.75 -31.64
C ALA A 268 6.95 -0.69 -31.44
N GLN A 269 6.31 0.26 -32.11
CA GLN A 269 4.86 0.31 -32.27
C GLN A 269 4.39 -0.94 -33.02
N ALA A 270 3.72 -1.84 -32.31
CA ALA A 270 2.76 -2.74 -32.92
C ALA A 270 1.40 -2.05 -32.86
N GLN A 271 1.07 -1.35 -33.94
CA GLN A 271 -0.26 -0.80 -34.19
C GLN A 271 -1.20 -1.98 -34.46
N GLU A 272 -1.93 -2.46 -33.45
CA GLU A 272 -3.12 -3.26 -33.72
C GLU A 272 -4.12 -2.37 -34.47
N ARG A 273 -4.55 -2.81 -35.65
CA ARG A 273 -5.62 -2.14 -36.41
C ARG A 273 -6.90 -2.21 -35.59
N MET A 274 -7.18 -1.14 -34.86
CA MET A 274 -8.44 -0.93 -34.16
C MET A 274 -9.56 -0.55 -35.16
N PRO A 275 -10.83 -0.77 -34.83
CA PRO A 275 -11.95 -0.13 -35.53
C PRO A 275 -11.73 1.39 -35.52
N GLN A 276 -12.06 2.11 -36.59
CA GLN A 276 -11.85 3.56 -36.69
C GLN A 276 -12.47 4.26 -35.46
N GLU A 277 -11.61 4.78 -34.57
CA GLU A 277 -12.02 5.71 -33.53
C GLU A 277 -12.60 6.95 -34.23
N GLN A 278 -13.83 7.33 -33.86
CA GLN A 278 -14.56 8.42 -34.51
C GLN A 278 -13.86 9.77 -34.37
N PHE A 279 -13.17 10.01 -33.24
CA PHE A 279 -12.49 11.26 -32.88
C PHE A 279 -11.05 11.03 -32.42
N ASP A 280 -10.21 12.08 -32.42
CA ASP A 280 -8.86 12.07 -31.86
C ASP A 280 -8.89 12.32 -30.34
N TYR A 281 -8.60 11.29 -29.54
CA TYR A 281 -8.67 11.36 -28.08
C TYR A 281 -7.33 11.69 -27.40
N ALA A 282 -6.25 11.99 -28.15
CA ALA A 282 -4.92 12.14 -27.56
C ALA A 282 -4.82 13.31 -26.57
N ALA A 283 -5.25 14.51 -26.97
CA ALA A 283 -5.25 15.69 -26.10
C ALA A 283 -6.25 15.52 -24.93
N PHE A 284 -7.45 15.03 -25.23
CA PHE A 284 -8.48 14.76 -24.22
C PHE A 284 -8.00 13.79 -23.12
N ALA A 285 -7.29 12.72 -23.50
CA ALA A 285 -6.75 11.74 -22.55
C ALA A 285 -5.78 12.34 -21.52
N GLU A 286 -5.07 13.41 -21.86
CA GLU A 286 -4.03 14.05 -21.05
C GLU A 286 -4.53 15.23 -20.20
N ILE A 287 -5.78 15.66 -20.40
CA ILE A 287 -6.38 16.71 -19.57
C ILE A 287 -6.34 16.28 -18.09
N PRO A 288 -5.86 17.14 -17.18
CA PRO A 288 -5.76 16.80 -15.77
C PRO A 288 -7.12 16.79 -15.07
N VAL A 289 -7.26 15.90 -14.10
CA VAL A 289 -8.39 15.81 -13.19
C VAL A 289 -7.91 15.50 -11.77
N LEU A 290 -8.48 16.17 -10.77
CA LEU A 290 -8.26 15.81 -9.38
C LEU A 290 -9.17 14.64 -9.01
N HIS A 291 -8.57 13.51 -8.64
CA HIS A 291 -9.30 12.34 -8.19
C HIS A 291 -8.55 11.64 -7.06
N ASP A 292 -9.23 11.49 -5.92
CA ASP A 292 -8.75 10.74 -4.76
C ASP A 292 -7.43 11.33 -4.20
N GLY A 293 -7.38 12.67 -4.09
CA GLY A 293 -6.25 13.41 -3.52
C GLY A 293 -5.07 13.67 -4.47
N ARG A 294 -5.15 13.21 -5.73
CA ARG A 294 -4.07 13.33 -6.73
C ARG A 294 -4.59 13.83 -8.07
N VAL A 295 -3.86 14.78 -8.67
CA VAL A 295 -4.09 15.16 -10.07
C VAL A 295 -3.52 14.08 -10.99
N LYS A 296 -4.35 13.58 -11.91
CA LYS A 296 -4.03 12.52 -12.86
C LYS A 296 -4.64 12.82 -14.23
N PRO A 297 -4.21 12.18 -15.32
CA PRO A 297 -4.83 12.37 -16.63
C PRO A 297 -6.23 11.73 -16.68
N LEU A 298 -7.13 12.25 -17.52
CA LEU A 298 -8.46 11.67 -17.75
C LEU A 298 -8.41 10.20 -18.21
N ASP A 299 -7.37 9.76 -18.93
CA ASP A 299 -7.17 8.34 -19.27
C ASP A 299 -7.11 7.46 -18.01
N SER A 300 -6.41 7.92 -16.96
CA SER A 300 -6.32 7.17 -15.71
C SER A 300 -7.66 7.12 -14.99
N LEU A 301 -8.39 8.26 -14.93
CA LEU A 301 -9.74 8.31 -14.36
C LEU A 301 -10.69 7.34 -15.07
N ALA A 302 -10.65 7.35 -16.42
CA ALA A 302 -11.47 6.49 -17.25
C ALA A 302 -11.20 5.01 -16.96
N ARG A 303 -9.92 4.61 -16.88
CA ARG A 303 -9.52 3.23 -16.56
C ARG A 303 -9.97 2.82 -15.17
N ILE A 304 -9.81 3.69 -14.18
CA ILE A 304 -10.19 3.42 -12.78
C ILE A 304 -11.69 3.12 -12.72
N TYR A 305 -12.54 4.05 -13.18
CA TYR A 305 -13.99 3.85 -13.07
C TYR A 305 -14.49 2.69 -13.94
N LEU A 306 -14.00 2.56 -15.18
CA LEU A 306 -14.40 1.44 -16.03
C LEU A 306 -14.01 0.10 -15.42
N LYS A 307 -12.83 0.01 -14.78
CA LYS A 307 -12.39 -1.20 -14.09
C LYS A 307 -13.22 -1.48 -12.84
N SER A 308 -13.57 -0.46 -12.05
CA SER A 308 -14.45 -0.63 -10.89
C SER A 308 -15.83 -1.16 -11.31
N PHE A 309 -16.42 -0.62 -12.37
CA PHE A 309 -17.75 -1.02 -12.84
C PHE A 309 -17.76 -2.37 -13.59
N SER A 310 -16.82 -2.58 -14.51
CA SER A 310 -16.83 -3.72 -15.45
C SER A 310 -15.83 -4.84 -15.09
N GLY A 311 -14.86 -4.55 -14.23
CA GLY A 311 -13.69 -5.41 -13.96
C GLY A 311 -12.63 -5.38 -15.07
N ARG A 312 -12.73 -4.47 -16.04
CA ARG A 312 -11.83 -4.35 -17.21
C ARG A 312 -11.48 -2.89 -17.51
N GLU A 313 -10.35 -2.67 -18.16
CA GLU A 313 -9.93 -1.34 -18.64
C GLU A 313 -10.33 -1.06 -20.10
N THR A 314 -11.06 -1.99 -20.72
CA THR A 314 -11.62 -1.86 -22.07
C THR A 314 -13.04 -2.40 -22.07
N LEU A 315 -13.89 -1.80 -22.89
CA LEU A 315 -15.29 -2.19 -23.06
C LEU A 315 -15.53 -2.51 -24.53
N GLU A 316 -15.93 -3.75 -24.82
CA GLU A 316 -16.19 -4.21 -26.20
C GLU A 316 -15.05 -3.92 -27.21
N GLY A 317 -13.79 -3.93 -26.73
CA GLY A 317 -12.61 -3.62 -27.54
C GLY A 317 -12.27 -2.13 -27.64
N GLN A 318 -13.12 -1.23 -27.14
CA GLN A 318 -12.83 0.20 -27.04
C GLN A 318 -12.01 0.53 -25.80
N LYS A 319 -11.16 1.56 -25.91
CA LYS A 319 -10.35 2.08 -24.79
C LYS A 319 -11.25 2.74 -23.75
N ALA A 320 -10.86 2.69 -22.47
CA ALA A 320 -11.59 3.35 -21.39
C ALA A 320 -11.87 4.83 -21.65
N ILE A 321 -10.92 5.56 -22.25
CA ILE A 321 -11.10 6.99 -22.55
C ILE A 321 -12.29 7.23 -23.49
N VAL A 322 -12.54 6.33 -24.45
CA VAL A 322 -13.69 6.42 -25.37
C VAL A 322 -14.99 6.22 -24.61
N TRP A 323 -15.03 5.25 -23.69
CA TRP A 323 -16.16 5.04 -22.77
C TRP A 323 -16.45 6.30 -21.94
N LEU A 324 -15.41 6.89 -21.35
CA LEU A 324 -15.57 8.12 -20.57
C LEU A 324 -16.09 9.26 -21.45
N THR A 325 -15.58 9.42 -22.68
CA THR A 325 -16.04 10.46 -23.60
C THR A 325 -17.55 10.36 -23.84
N TYR A 326 -18.08 9.24 -24.33
CA TYR A 326 -19.52 9.19 -24.57
C TYR A 326 -20.34 9.20 -23.28
N THR A 327 -19.79 8.75 -22.15
CA THR A 327 -20.47 8.87 -20.85
C THR A 327 -20.66 10.34 -20.43
N LEU A 328 -19.68 11.19 -20.73
CA LEU A 328 -19.72 12.62 -20.40
C LEU A 328 -20.47 13.45 -21.45
N PHE A 329 -20.31 13.13 -22.73
CA PHE A 329 -20.79 13.95 -23.84
C PHE A 329 -22.08 13.43 -24.50
N ASP A 330 -22.44 12.15 -24.32
CA ASP A 330 -23.69 11.54 -24.76
C ASP A 330 -24.30 10.63 -23.67
N PRO A 331 -24.76 11.24 -22.55
CA PRO A 331 -25.29 10.48 -21.42
C PRO A 331 -26.55 9.68 -21.77
N ALA A 332 -27.31 10.06 -22.80
CA ALA A 332 -28.52 9.36 -23.24
C ALA A 332 -28.17 7.96 -23.76
N THR A 333 -27.17 7.86 -24.62
CA THR A 333 -26.65 6.56 -25.09
C THR A 333 -26.01 5.79 -23.93
N ALA A 334 -25.20 6.47 -23.10
CA ALA A 334 -24.43 5.84 -22.03
C ALA A 334 -25.29 5.13 -20.95
N ILE A 335 -26.55 5.53 -20.75
CA ILE A 335 -27.49 4.84 -19.83
C ILE A 335 -27.80 3.41 -20.31
N SER A 336 -27.81 3.18 -21.62
CA SER A 336 -28.19 1.91 -22.23
C SER A 336 -27.03 0.94 -22.45
N VAL A 337 -25.78 1.44 -22.38
CA VAL A 337 -24.58 0.63 -22.60
C VAL A 337 -24.33 -0.32 -21.40
N PRO A 338 -24.13 -1.62 -21.62
CA PRO A 338 -23.83 -2.56 -20.54
C PRO A 338 -22.40 -2.38 -19.97
N VAL A 339 -22.29 -1.72 -18.82
CA VAL A 339 -21.00 -1.40 -18.17
C VAL A 339 -20.80 -2.17 -16.86
N PHE A 340 -21.87 -2.47 -16.13
CA PHE A 340 -21.77 -2.99 -14.75
C PHE A 340 -21.69 -4.51 -14.73
N LYS A 341 -20.62 -5.04 -14.15
CA LYS A 341 -20.46 -6.48 -13.94
C LYS A 341 -21.21 -6.91 -12.68
N ILE A 342 -22.29 -7.68 -12.87
CA ILE A 342 -23.10 -8.20 -11.77
C ILE A 342 -22.82 -9.69 -11.58
N PHE A 343 -22.28 -10.06 -10.42
CA PHE A 343 -21.85 -11.43 -10.14
C PHE A 343 -23.03 -12.39 -9.97
N GLN A 344 -24.09 -11.92 -9.29
CA GLN A 344 -25.29 -12.68 -8.93
C GLN A 344 -26.56 -11.97 -9.44
N PRO A 345 -26.79 -11.90 -10.76
CA PRO A 345 -27.89 -11.12 -11.33
C PRO A 345 -29.27 -11.59 -10.87
N ARG A 346 -29.45 -12.89 -10.58
CA ARG A 346 -30.70 -13.43 -10.04
C ARG A 346 -31.11 -12.81 -8.70
N SER A 347 -30.15 -12.45 -7.85
CA SER A 347 -30.44 -11.82 -6.55
C SER A 347 -31.07 -10.41 -6.70
N LEU A 348 -30.84 -9.79 -7.86
CA LEU A 348 -31.37 -8.49 -8.24
C LEU A 348 -32.54 -8.60 -9.24
N GLY A 349 -33.04 -9.80 -9.54
CA GLY A 349 -34.10 -10.00 -10.53
C GLY A 349 -33.65 -9.80 -11.98
N LEU A 350 -32.35 -9.77 -12.27
CA LEU A 350 -31.79 -9.55 -13.60
C LEU A 350 -31.57 -10.87 -14.39
N PRO A 351 -31.74 -10.85 -15.72
CA PRO A 351 -31.57 -12.05 -16.56
C PRO A 351 -30.11 -12.49 -16.61
N VAL A 352 -29.82 -13.79 -16.50
CA VAL A 352 -28.44 -14.30 -16.53
C VAL A 352 -27.88 -14.23 -17.96
N ARG A 353 -26.76 -13.54 -18.17
CA ARG A 353 -26.06 -13.40 -19.46
C ARG A 353 -24.64 -13.95 -19.40
N LYS A 354 -24.04 -14.25 -20.57
CA LYS A 354 -22.65 -14.71 -20.69
C LYS A 354 -21.64 -13.65 -20.23
N THR A 355 -21.82 -12.41 -20.66
CA THR A 355 -20.91 -11.29 -20.32
C THR A 355 -21.09 -10.81 -18.87
N LYS A 356 -22.26 -11.07 -18.26
CA LYS A 356 -22.68 -10.55 -16.95
C LYS A 356 -22.60 -9.02 -16.83
N LEU A 357 -22.58 -8.31 -17.96
CA LEU A 357 -22.62 -6.86 -18.01
C LEU A 357 -24.07 -6.39 -18.16
N TYR A 358 -24.43 -5.36 -17.41
CA TYR A 358 -25.76 -4.75 -17.38
C TYR A 358 -25.64 -3.25 -17.50
N SER A 359 -26.65 -2.62 -18.09
CA SER A 359 -26.67 -1.18 -18.27
C SER A 359 -27.04 -0.44 -16.98
N TYR A 360 -26.79 0.86 -16.95
CA TYR A 360 -27.21 1.70 -15.83
C TYR A 360 -28.74 1.67 -15.64
N GLY A 361 -29.51 1.65 -16.74
CA GLY A 361 -30.96 1.53 -16.70
C GLY A 361 -31.42 0.20 -16.07
N GLU A 362 -30.77 -0.91 -16.44
CA GLU A 362 -31.06 -2.22 -15.84
C GLU A 362 -30.70 -2.26 -14.34
N LEU A 363 -29.54 -1.73 -13.98
CA LEU A 363 -29.06 -1.72 -12.60
C LEU A 363 -29.97 -0.89 -11.68
N THR A 364 -30.28 0.35 -12.07
CA THR A 364 -31.14 1.23 -11.27
C THR A 364 -32.58 0.71 -11.17
N GLY A 365 -33.10 0.12 -12.25
CA GLY A 365 -34.39 -0.58 -12.23
C GLY A 365 -34.41 -1.69 -11.19
N ALA A 366 -33.36 -2.52 -11.13
CA ALA A 366 -33.23 -3.60 -10.17
C ALA A 366 -33.02 -3.12 -8.72
N LEU A 367 -32.29 -2.02 -8.52
CA LEU A 367 -32.02 -1.47 -7.18
C LEU A 367 -33.25 -0.78 -6.57
N LYS A 368 -34.17 -0.28 -7.38
CA LYS A 368 -35.35 0.50 -6.93
C LYS A 368 -36.16 -0.23 -5.85
N GLU A 369 -36.39 -1.52 -6.02
CA GLU A 369 -37.14 -2.35 -5.06
C GLU A 369 -36.31 -2.73 -3.82
N LYS A 370 -35.00 -2.51 -3.84
CA LYS A 370 -34.06 -2.86 -2.76
C LYS A 370 -33.64 -1.66 -1.91
N ILE A 371 -34.06 -0.44 -2.24
CA ILE A 371 -33.72 0.79 -1.50
C ILE A 371 -34.02 0.68 0.01
N PRO A 372 -35.19 0.19 0.47
CA PRO A 372 -35.46 0.09 1.90
C PRO A 372 -34.48 -0.85 2.63
N LEU A 373 -34.08 -1.95 1.98
CA LEU A 373 -33.08 -2.86 2.51
C LEU A 373 -31.70 -2.20 2.58
N ILE A 374 -31.31 -1.48 1.53
CA ILE A 374 -30.04 -0.73 1.49
C ILE A 374 -29.97 0.28 2.64
N GLN A 375 -31.04 1.05 2.87
CA GLN A 375 -31.11 2.02 3.97
C GLN A 375 -30.93 1.34 5.32
N SER A 376 -31.62 0.21 5.56
CA SER A 376 -31.46 -0.54 6.81
C SER A 376 -30.04 -1.10 7.00
N LEU A 377 -29.36 -1.50 5.91
CA LEU A 377 -28.00 -2.02 5.99
C LEU A 377 -27.00 -0.92 6.34
N LEU A 378 -27.16 0.28 5.78
CA LEU A 378 -26.28 1.43 6.05
C LEU A 378 -26.29 1.87 7.53
N GLU A 379 -27.30 1.48 8.31
CA GLU A 379 -27.38 1.72 9.76
C GLU A 379 -26.69 0.63 10.60
N THR A 380 -26.21 -0.46 9.98
CA THR A 380 -25.57 -1.60 10.64
C THR A 380 -24.06 -1.65 10.37
N ASP A 381 -23.31 -2.33 11.23
CA ASP A 381 -21.85 -2.51 11.04
C ASP A 381 -21.56 -3.43 9.84
N GLU A 382 -20.73 -2.95 8.91
CA GLU A 382 -20.28 -3.64 7.68
C GLU A 382 -19.71 -5.05 7.95
N LYS A 383 -19.12 -5.27 9.13
CA LYS A 383 -18.57 -6.58 9.53
C LYS A 383 -19.61 -7.69 9.59
N ASN A 384 -20.87 -7.32 9.83
CA ASN A 384 -21.97 -8.27 9.93
C ASN A 384 -22.62 -8.58 8.57
N TRP A 385 -22.22 -7.89 7.50
CA TRP A 385 -22.82 -8.09 6.19
C TRP A 385 -22.32 -9.38 5.52
N ASP A 386 -23.26 -10.15 4.98
CA ASP A 386 -22.92 -11.27 4.11
C ASP A 386 -22.42 -10.77 2.73
N ALA A 387 -21.91 -11.69 1.92
CA ALA A 387 -21.36 -11.33 0.60
C ALA A 387 -22.41 -10.75 -0.37
N ALA A 388 -23.69 -11.11 -0.25
CA ALA A 388 -24.75 -10.60 -1.10
C ALA A 388 -25.12 -9.16 -0.69
N GLN A 389 -25.21 -8.90 0.61
CA GLN A 389 -25.43 -7.56 1.19
C GLN A 389 -24.29 -6.60 0.82
N LYS A 390 -23.03 -7.05 0.93
CA LYS A 390 -21.85 -6.27 0.48
C LYS A 390 -21.92 -5.91 -1.00
N ASN A 391 -22.26 -6.88 -1.85
CA ASN A 391 -22.43 -6.62 -3.27
C ASN A 391 -23.60 -5.66 -3.56
N LEU A 392 -24.71 -5.76 -2.82
CA LEU A 392 -25.88 -4.88 -2.99
C LEU A 392 -25.52 -3.42 -2.69
N ILE A 393 -24.81 -3.15 -1.58
CA ILE A 393 -24.32 -1.81 -1.24
C ILE A 393 -23.34 -1.31 -2.30
N LEU A 394 -22.38 -2.14 -2.72
CA LEU A 394 -21.42 -1.79 -3.77
C LEU A 394 -22.12 -1.38 -5.07
N TYR A 395 -23.14 -2.13 -5.50
CA TYR A 395 -23.92 -1.81 -6.69
C TYR A 395 -24.70 -0.51 -6.55
N HIS A 396 -25.20 -0.20 -5.36
CA HIS A 396 -25.83 1.07 -5.07
C HIS A 396 -24.84 2.25 -5.17
N GLU A 397 -23.66 2.13 -4.56
CA GLU A 397 -22.59 3.13 -4.67
C GLU A 397 -22.17 3.35 -6.12
N TYR A 398 -21.99 2.27 -6.88
CA TYR A 398 -21.68 2.34 -8.32
C TYR A 398 -22.77 3.07 -9.11
N SER A 399 -24.05 2.85 -8.78
CA SER A 399 -25.16 3.56 -9.42
C SER A 399 -25.10 5.06 -9.13
N ILE A 400 -24.78 5.47 -7.90
CA ILE A 400 -24.65 6.88 -7.52
C ILE A 400 -23.46 7.53 -8.26
N LEU A 401 -22.30 6.87 -8.25
CA LEU A 401 -21.09 7.37 -8.91
C LEU A 401 -21.31 7.55 -10.42
N TYR A 402 -21.92 6.57 -11.09
CA TYR A 402 -22.22 6.67 -12.52
C TYR A 402 -23.25 7.74 -12.82
N ALA A 403 -24.27 7.90 -11.97
CA ALA A 403 -25.24 8.99 -12.11
C ALA A 403 -24.57 10.37 -12.02
N GLN A 404 -23.60 10.55 -11.12
CA GLN A 404 -22.83 11.79 -11.03
C GLN A 404 -21.94 11.98 -12.27
N LEU A 405 -21.34 10.91 -12.79
CA LEU A 405 -20.53 10.97 -14.01
C LEU A 405 -21.37 11.42 -15.23
N LEU A 406 -22.53 10.80 -15.46
CA LEU A 406 -23.48 11.17 -16.53
C LEU A 406 -23.91 12.64 -16.47
N ARG A 407 -24.01 13.18 -15.25
CA ARG A 407 -24.46 14.55 -15.01
C ARG A 407 -23.30 15.54 -14.91
N SER A 408 -22.04 15.11 -15.01
CA SER A 408 -20.88 15.98 -14.71
C SER A 408 -20.77 17.16 -15.67
N LEU A 409 -21.09 16.97 -16.96
CA LEU A 409 -21.03 18.01 -17.99
C LEU A 409 -22.40 18.51 -18.46
N SER A 410 -23.51 18.05 -17.87
CA SER A 410 -24.85 18.36 -18.40
C SER A 410 -25.19 19.85 -18.44
N ALA A 411 -24.49 20.71 -17.68
CA ALA A 411 -24.60 22.16 -17.78
C ALA A 411 -23.97 22.77 -19.05
N LEU A 412 -23.02 22.06 -19.66
CA LEU A 412 -22.25 22.44 -20.84
C LEU A 412 -22.77 21.76 -22.12
N LEU A 413 -23.52 20.66 -21.98
CA LEU A 413 -24.11 19.98 -23.13
C LEU A 413 -25.17 20.85 -23.83
N PRO A 414 -25.33 20.72 -25.16
CA PRO A 414 -26.38 21.42 -25.87
C PRO A 414 -27.76 20.99 -25.38
N LEU A 415 -28.61 21.98 -25.07
CA LEU A 415 -29.96 21.78 -24.57
C LEU A 415 -30.95 21.68 -25.72
N ASN A 416 -31.82 20.68 -25.66
CA ASN A 416 -32.99 20.59 -26.54
C ASN A 416 -34.18 21.36 -25.94
N VAL A 417 -33.99 22.66 -25.69
CA VAL A 417 -35.00 23.54 -25.08
C VAL A 417 -35.26 24.71 -26.02
N LYS A 418 -36.54 24.97 -26.31
CA LYS A 418 -36.94 26.08 -27.19
C LYS A 418 -36.95 27.40 -26.41
N LEU A 419 -36.12 28.37 -26.82
CA LEU A 419 -36.13 29.71 -26.26
C LEU A 419 -37.43 30.44 -26.66
N PRO A 420 -38.22 30.97 -25.72
CA PRO A 420 -39.41 31.75 -26.04
C PRO A 420 -39.03 32.99 -26.88
N GLY A 421 -39.75 33.25 -27.98
CA GLY A 421 -39.40 34.32 -28.92
C GLY A 421 -39.40 35.74 -28.33
N ILE A 422 -40.12 35.93 -27.22
CA ILE A 422 -40.07 37.17 -26.42
C ILE A 422 -38.68 37.35 -25.81
N LEU A 423 -38.13 36.28 -25.22
CA LEU A 423 -36.81 36.29 -24.59
C LEU A 423 -35.69 36.33 -25.63
N GLU A 424 -35.88 35.68 -26.78
CA GLU A 424 -34.96 35.71 -27.93
C GLU A 424 -34.63 37.15 -28.36
N LYS A 425 -35.66 37.96 -28.61
CA LYS A 425 -35.51 39.38 -28.98
C LYS A 425 -34.93 40.23 -27.84
N GLU A 426 -35.35 39.97 -26.61
CA GLU A 426 -34.96 40.76 -25.44
C GLU A 426 -33.51 40.50 -24.99
N TRP A 427 -33.02 39.28 -25.16
CA TRP A 427 -31.67 38.86 -24.77
C TRP A 427 -30.67 38.92 -25.92
N GLY A 428 -31.14 39.12 -27.16
CA GLY A 428 -30.28 39.16 -28.35
C GLY A 428 -29.58 37.82 -28.61
N VAL A 429 -30.24 36.71 -28.28
CA VAL A 429 -29.71 35.35 -28.42
C VAL A 429 -30.42 34.69 -29.60
N ASP A 430 -29.70 34.19 -30.60
CA ASP A 430 -30.34 33.47 -31.73
C ASP A 430 -30.85 32.11 -31.25
N GLY A 431 -32.18 31.92 -31.27
CA GLY A 431 -32.82 30.68 -30.84
C GLY A 431 -32.54 29.46 -31.74
N ARG A 432 -31.89 29.65 -32.89
CA ARG A 432 -31.51 28.58 -33.84
C ARG A 432 -30.18 27.91 -33.50
N ASN A 433 -29.33 28.57 -32.73
CA ASN A 433 -28.06 28.01 -32.30
C ASN A 433 -28.27 27.01 -31.14
N LEU A 434 -27.37 26.04 -31.02
CA LEU A 434 -27.33 25.15 -29.86
C LEU A 434 -26.80 25.92 -28.65
N HIS A 435 -27.58 25.96 -27.56
CA HIS A 435 -27.22 26.64 -26.32
C HIS A 435 -27.11 25.64 -25.18
N SER A 436 -26.21 25.91 -24.24
CA SER A 436 -26.04 25.16 -22.99
C SER A 436 -26.74 25.86 -21.82
N LEU A 437 -26.89 25.18 -20.67
CA LEU A 437 -27.42 25.81 -19.45
C LEU A 437 -26.55 26.98 -18.99
N ARG A 438 -25.23 26.85 -19.16
CA ARG A 438 -24.24 27.89 -18.88
C ARG A 438 -24.55 29.18 -19.64
N ASP A 439 -24.94 29.11 -20.92
CA ASP A 439 -25.23 30.29 -21.74
C ASP A 439 -26.43 31.09 -21.20
N PHE A 440 -27.41 30.40 -20.60
CA PHE A 440 -28.59 31.01 -19.98
C PHE A 440 -28.39 31.45 -18.54
N LYS A 441 -27.32 30.97 -17.85
CA LYS A 441 -27.08 31.26 -16.43
C LYS A 441 -26.99 32.76 -16.13
N LYS A 442 -26.38 33.54 -17.04
CA LYS A 442 -26.30 35.01 -16.91
C LYS A 442 -27.67 35.71 -16.89
N TYR A 443 -28.71 35.08 -17.42
CA TYR A 443 -30.08 35.62 -17.44
C TYR A 443 -30.96 35.09 -16.31
N GLU A 444 -30.47 34.16 -15.49
CA GLU A 444 -31.27 33.46 -14.46
C GLU A 444 -31.96 34.43 -13.49
N LYS A 445 -31.25 35.43 -12.96
CA LYS A 445 -31.83 36.43 -12.04
C LYS A 445 -32.98 37.20 -12.68
N ARG A 446 -32.82 37.59 -13.96
CA ARG A 446 -33.84 38.31 -14.74
C ARG A 446 -35.05 37.41 -15.01
N LEU A 447 -34.81 36.16 -15.38
CA LEU A 447 -35.85 35.16 -15.63
C LEU A 447 -36.66 34.86 -14.37
N LYS A 448 -35.99 34.59 -13.24
CA LYS A 448 -36.63 34.34 -11.94
C LYS A 448 -37.44 35.55 -11.46
N SER A 449 -36.89 36.76 -11.56
CA SER A 449 -37.62 37.98 -11.21
C SER A 449 -38.89 38.15 -12.06
N ARG A 450 -38.82 37.88 -13.36
CA ARG A 450 -39.98 37.96 -14.26
C ARG A 450 -41.04 36.91 -13.92
N LEU A 451 -40.63 35.67 -13.68
CA LEU A 451 -41.54 34.61 -13.29
C LEU A 451 -42.24 34.94 -11.96
N GLN A 452 -41.51 35.45 -10.97
CA GLN A 452 -42.07 35.89 -9.69
C GLN A 452 -43.11 37.02 -9.87
N LYS A 453 -42.88 37.96 -10.79
CA LYS A 453 -43.86 39.02 -11.10
C LYS A 453 -45.14 38.44 -11.69
N ILE A 454 -45.04 37.46 -12.60
CA ILE A 454 -46.20 36.77 -13.18
C ILE A 454 -46.99 36.03 -12.08
N ILE A 455 -46.30 35.25 -11.26
CA ILE A 455 -46.90 34.48 -10.15
C ILE A 455 -47.58 35.42 -9.15
N ARG A 456 -46.94 36.53 -8.76
CA ARG A 456 -47.54 37.52 -7.84
C ARG A 456 -48.80 38.17 -8.41
N ALA A 457 -48.84 38.43 -9.72
CA ALA A 457 -49.96 39.09 -10.36
C ALA A 457 -51.15 38.15 -10.64
N LYS A 458 -50.89 36.87 -10.95
CA LYS A 458 -51.90 35.94 -11.49
C LYS A 458 -52.13 34.67 -10.66
N GLY A 459 -51.30 34.42 -9.65
CA GLY A 459 -51.27 33.17 -8.88
C GLY A 459 -50.58 32.05 -9.65
N GLU A 460 -50.55 30.84 -9.11
CA GLU A 460 -49.86 29.67 -9.71
C GLU A 460 -50.68 28.94 -10.79
N ASN A 461 -51.95 29.31 -10.99
CA ASN A 461 -52.80 28.67 -11.99
C ASN A 461 -52.41 29.09 -13.42
N LEU A 462 -51.82 28.15 -14.18
CA LEU A 462 -51.36 28.33 -15.55
C LEU A 462 -52.47 28.74 -16.53
N GLU A 463 -53.75 28.47 -16.26
CA GLU A 463 -54.85 28.87 -17.15
C GLU A 463 -55.01 30.39 -17.24
N ARG A 464 -54.56 31.12 -16.22
CA ARG A 464 -54.59 32.58 -16.17
C ARG A 464 -53.45 33.24 -16.98
N TYR A 465 -52.52 32.43 -17.50
CA TYR A 465 -51.32 32.92 -18.17
C TYR A 465 -51.59 33.04 -19.68
N THR A 466 -51.07 34.10 -20.30
CA THR A 466 -50.99 34.22 -21.76
C THR A 466 -50.07 33.15 -22.33
N GLN A 467 -50.18 32.88 -23.64
CA GLN A 467 -49.33 31.88 -24.29
C GLN A 467 -47.83 32.17 -24.11
N GLY A 468 -47.40 33.43 -24.23
CA GLY A 468 -46.01 33.81 -23.99
C GLY A 468 -45.56 33.65 -22.53
N GLU A 469 -46.45 33.89 -21.56
CA GLU A 469 -46.16 33.65 -20.13
C GLU A 469 -46.07 32.14 -19.82
N LYS A 470 -46.90 31.30 -20.46
CA LYS A 470 -46.80 29.84 -20.35
C LYS A 470 -45.46 29.34 -20.91
N GLU A 471 -45.03 29.86 -22.06
CA GLU A 471 -43.72 29.52 -22.64
C GLU A 471 -42.55 29.94 -21.74
N ILE A 472 -42.62 31.13 -21.13
CA ILE A 472 -41.60 31.60 -20.17
C ILE A 472 -41.58 30.72 -18.92
N ALA A 473 -42.75 30.35 -18.37
CA ALA A 473 -42.86 29.50 -17.20
C ALA A 473 -42.32 28.09 -17.47
N LEU A 474 -42.66 27.50 -18.62
CA LEU A 474 -42.15 26.20 -19.04
C LEU A 474 -40.62 26.23 -19.25
N PHE A 475 -40.12 27.26 -19.93
CA PHE A 475 -38.68 27.45 -20.13
C PHE A 475 -37.93 27.57 -18.80
N ALA A 476 -38.42 28.41 -17.88
CA ALA A 476 -37.83 28.56 -16.56
C ALA A 476 -37.85 27.24 -15.76
N TYR A 477 -38.96 26.51 -15.78
CA TYR A 477 -39.09 25.21 -15.13
C TYR A 477 -38.10 24.18 -15.69
N GLN A 478 -37.93 24.13 -17.01
CA GLN A 478 -36.96 23.24 -17.66
C GLN A 478 -35.52 23.57 -17.25
N LEU A 479 -35.16 24.86 -17.18
CA LEU A 479 -33.83 25.29 -16.71
C LEU A 479 -33.62 24.97 -15.23
N ASP A 480 -34.62 25.18 -14.37
CA ASP A 480 -34.53 24.86 -12.94
C ASP A 480 -34.41 23.34 -12.72
N LEU A 481 -35.12 22.50 -13.48
CA LEU A 481 -34.96 21.04 -13.43
C LEU A 481 -33.55 20.59 -13.83
N LEU A 482 -33.01 21.17 -14.91
CA LEU A 482 -31.64 20.88 -15.36
C LEU A 482 -30.61 21.32 -14.32
N ALA A 483 -30.79 22.50 -13.71
CA ALA A 483 -29.94 22.99 -12.65
C ALA A 483 -30.02 22.09 -11.39
N ALA A 484 -31.22 21.66 -11.00
CA ALA A 484 -31.42 20.76 -9.86
C ALA A 484 -30.73 19.39 -10.06
N ALA A 485 -30.68 18.89 -11.30
CA ALA A 485 -29.97 17.65 -11.62
C ALA A 485 -28.46 17.74 -11.35
N GLY A 486 -27.89 18.94 -11.42
CA GLY A 486 -26.48 19.25 -11.16
C GLY A 486 -26.13 19.54 -9.69
N THR A 487 -27.13 19.77 -8.84
CA THR A 487 -26.92 20.09 -7.42
C THR A 487 -26.17 18.95 -6.73
N GLN A 488 -25.11 19.28 -5.99
CA GLN A 488 -24.18 18.35 -5.33
C GLN A 488 -23.36 17.44 -6.28
N ASN A 489 -23.34 17.70 -7.59
CA ASN A 489 -22.43 17.00 -8.48
C ASN A 489 -21.01 17.55 -8.37
N ILE A 490 -20.17 16.89 -7.58
CA ILE A 490 -18.79 17.31 -7.30
C ILE A 490 -17.74 16.32 -7.82
N LEU A 491 -18.16 15.29 -8.57
CA LEU A 491 -17.31 14.15 -8.90
C LEU A 491 -16.16 14.54 -9.84
N LEU A 492 -16.48 15.22 -10.95
CA LEU A 492 -15.52 15.54 -12.00
C LEU A 492 -14.82 16.88 -11.70
N LYS A 493 -13.78 16.85 -10.86
CA LYS A 493 -12.98 18.01 -10.48
C LYS A 493 -11.90 18.32 -11.53
N ILE A 494 -12.30 18.96 -12.62
CA ILE A 494 -11.44 19.27 -13.79
C ILE A 494 -10.99 20.74 -13.86
N VAL A 495 -11.60 21.64 -13.08
CA VAL A 495 -11.24 23.06 -13.09
C VAL A 495 -10.15 23.32 -12.05
N PRO A 496 -8.91 23.69 -12.45
CA PRO A 496 -7.83 23.94 -11.51
C PRO A 496 -8.10 25.17 -10.63
N PRO A 497 -7.50 25.25 -9.42
CA PRO A 497 -7.54 26.45 -8.58
C PRO A 497 -6.78 27.63 -9.21
N GLN A 498 -6.96 28.83 -8.65
CA GLN A 498 -6.21 30.01 -9.08
C GLN A 498 -4.72 29.88 -8.80
N TRP A 499 -3.90 30.34 -9.75
CA TRP A 499 -2.46 30.52 -9.56
C TRP A 499 -2.20 31.41 -8.33
N GLY A 500 -1.45 30.88 -7.36
CA GLY A 500 -1.06 31.61 -6.15
C GLY A 500 -2.08 31.60 -5.00
N SER A 501 -3.24 30.94 -5.13
CA SER A 501 -4.13 30.71 -3.99
C SER A 501 -3.57 29.61 -3.08
N HIS A 502 -3.69 29.77 -1.75
CA HIS A 502 -3.32 28.73 -0.78
C HIS A 502 -4.26 27.51 -0.81
N GLU A 503 -5.32 27.56 -1.63
CA GLU A 503 -6.31 26.49 -1.80
C GLU A 503 -5.90 25.55 -2.93
N GLU A 504 -5.51 24.31 -2.58
CA GLU A 504 -5.19 23.25 -3.54
C GLU A 504 -6.47 22.58 -4.14
N GLU A 505 -7.66 23.11 -3.89
CA GLU A 505 -8.92 22.45 -4.24
C GLU A 505 -9.35 22.73 -5.69
N TRP A 506 -9.61 21.65 -6.44
CA TRP A 506 -10.15 21.72 -7.81
C TRP A 506 -11.67 21.71 -7.78
N PHE A 507 -12.28 22.41 -8.74
CA PHE A 507 -13.73 22.56 -8.81
C PHE A 507 -14.34 21.68 -9.91
N SER A 508 -15.58 21.27 -9.68
CA SER A 508 -16.41 20.67 -10.73
C SER A 508 -17.04 21.76 -11.61
N PRO A 509 -17.41 21.44 -12.86
CA PRO A 509 -18.14 22.38 -13.72
C PRO A 509 -19.42 22.94 -13.07
N TRP A 510 -20.16 22.10 -12.34
CA TRP A 510 -21.38 22.51 -11.65
C TRP A 510 -21.12 23.47 -10.51
N THR A 511 -20.07 23.24 -9.71
CA THR A 511 -19.66 24.14 -8.62
C THR A 511 -19.34 25.53 -9.19
N VAL A 512 -18.55 25.59 -10.26
CA VAL A 512 -18.20 26.88 -10.91
C VAL A 512 -19.44 27.57 -11.48
N ILE A 513 -20.33 26.84 -12.18
CA ILE A 513 -21.50 27.43 -12.85
C ILE A 513 -22.58 27.87 -11.85
N GLN A 514 -22.87 27.07 -10.81
CA GLN A 514 -23.96 27.34 -9.87
C GLN A 514 -23.56 28.31 -8.76
N GLU A 515 -22.40 28.09 -8.16
CA GLU A 515 -21.95 28.82 -6.97
C GLU A 515 -21.06 30.01 -7.33
N GLY A 516 -20.53 30.05 -8.57
CA GLY A 516 -19.58 31.07 -8.99
C GLY A 516 -18.16 30.86 -8.43
N SER A 517 -17.90 29.68 -7.86
CA SER A 517 -16.59 29.28 -7.32
C SER A 517 -15.53 29.18 -8.44
N GLY A 518 -14.26 29.46 -8.13
CA GLY A 518 -13.15 29.36 -9.09
C GLY A 518 -12.66 30.70 -9.65
N SER A 519 -12.04 30.68 -10.84
CA SER A 519 -11.43 31.86 -11.49
C SER A 519 -12.10 32.32 -12.76
N PRO A 520 -11.85 33.58 -13.18
CA PRO A 520 -12.11 33.99 -14.56
C PRO A 520 -11.48 33.05 -15.60
N GLN A 521 -10.25 32.57 -15.33
CA GLN A 521 -9.55 31.60 -16.18
C GLN A 521 -10.24 30.23 -16.17
N GLY A 522 -10.66 29.74 -15.00
CA GLY A 522 -11.41 28.49 -14.87
C GLY A 522 -12.80 28.57 -15.52
N ALA A 523 -13.44 29.74 -15.45
CA ALA A 523 -14.67 30.00 -16.18
C ALA A 523 -14.43 30.01 -17.70
N ALA A 524 -13.35 30.63 -18.19
CA ALA A 524 -12.96 30.59 -19.60
C ALA A 524 -12.64 29.16 -20.08
N TYR A 525 -11.96 28.38 -19.24
CA TYR A 525 -11.65 26.97 -19.50
C TYR A 525 -12.88 26.09 -19.71
N LEU A 526 -13.98 26.36 -19.00
CA LEU A 526 -15.26 25.67 -19.24
C LEU A 526 -15.88 25.99 -20.61
N GLU A 527 -15.43 27.05 -21.28
CA GLU A 527 -15.83 27.34 -22.66
C GLU A 527 -15.22 26.31 -23.63
N ASP A 528 -13.95 25.96 -23.46
CA ASP A 528 -13.29 24.92 -24.27
C ASP A 528 -14.03 23.57 -24.11
N TRP A 529 -14.50 23.27 -22.90
CA TRP A 529 -15.33 22.08 -22.64
C TRP A 529 -16.71 22.13 -23.29
N LYS A 530 -17.32 23.32 -23.37
CA LYS A 530 -18.58 23.51 -24.09
C LYS A 530 -18.37 23.33 -25.60
N GLU A 531 -17.31 23.89 -26.17
CA GLU A 531 -16.93 23.70 -27.57
C GLU A 531 -16.65 22.22 -27.90
N MET A 532 -15.97 21.50 -27.01
CA MET A 532 -15.81 20.04 -27.12
C MET A 532 -17.18 19.33 -27.16
N ALA A 533 -18.11 19.70 -26.29
CA ALA A 533 -19.45 19.11 -26.27
C ALA A 533 -20.24 19.38 -27.56
N MET A 534 -20.18 20.61 -28.07
CA MET A 534 -20.81 20.98 -29.34
C MET A 534 -20.20 20.21 -30.52
N ALA A 535 -18.87 20.13 -30.59
CA ALA A 535 -18.18 19.41 -31.65
C ALA A 535 -18.47 17.90 -31.62
N TYR A 536 -18.51 17.29 -30.43
CA TYR A 536 -18.85 15.88 -30.25
C TYR A 536 -20.28 15.58 -30.74
N GLN A 537 -21.25 16.38 -30.31
CA GLN A 537 -22.66 16.22 -30.69
C GLN A 537 -22.92 16.48 -32.19
N ALA A 538 -22.11 17.35 -32.81
CA ALA A 538 -22.17 17.62 -34.24
C ALA A 538 -21.41 16.59 -35.11
N GLY A 539 -20.65 15.66 -34.53
CA GLY A 539 -19.77 14.77 -35.29
C GLY A 539 -18.58 15.49 -35.94
N ASN A 540 -18.19 16.67 -35.44
CA ASN A 540 -17.14 17.51 -36.00
C ASN A 540 -15.76 17.14 -35.43
N ASN A 541 -15.01 16.32 -36.16
CA ASN A 541 -13.70 15.83 -35.74
C ASN A 541 -12.64 16.92 -35.61
N GLU A 542 -12.61 17.90 -36.52
CA GLU A 542 -11.63 18.99 -36.47
C GLU A 542 -11.93 19.94 -35.30
N GLY A 543 -13.21 20.24 -35.08
CA GLY A 543 -13.67 21.02 -33.93
C GLY A 543 -13.31 20.35 -32.61
N TRP A 544 -13.54 19.04 -32.49
CA TRP A 544 -13.18 18.25 -31.31
C TRP A 544 -11.67 18.30 -31.03
N LYS A 545 -10.86 18.06 -32.07
CA LYS A 545 -9.40 18.06 -31.94
C LYS A 545 -8.88 19.41 -31.46
N LYS A 546 -9.37 20.51 -32.05
CA LYS A 546 -8.97 21.85 -31.65
C LYS A 546 -9.40 22.16 -30.21
N ALA A 547 -10.68 21.95 -29.88
CA ALA A 547 -11.21 22.28 -28.55
C ALA A 547 -10.55 21.44 -27.43
N SER A 548 -10.23 20.17 -27.69
CA SER A 548 -9.51 19.33 -26.72
C SER A 548 -8.05 19.73 -26.53
N GLN A 549 -7.37 20.23 -27.58
CA GLN A 549 -6.03 20.80 -27.49
C GLN A 549 -6.03 22.12 -26.71
N ASP A 550 -6.97 23.01 -27.03
CA ASP A 550 -7.12 24.30 -26.35
C ASP A 550 -7.38 24.09 -24.84
N ALA A 551 -8.29 23.15 -24.49
CA ALA A 551 -8.54 22.76 -23.11
C ALA A 551 -7.27 22.17 -22.43
N GLN A 552 -6.54 21.29 -23.10
CA GLN A 552 -5.32 20.71 -22.55
C GLN A 552 -4.27 21.79 -22.24
N GLU A 553 -4.02 22.69 -23.19
CA GLU A 553 -3.06 23.77 -23.03
C GLU A 553 -3.48 24.76 -21.92
N ALA A 554 -4.77 25.11 -21.86
CA ALA A 554 -5.31 25.96 -20.81
C ALA A 554 -5.10 25.31 -19.43
N ALA A 555 -5.37 24.01 -19.30
CA ALA A 555 -5.18 23.27 -18.07
C ALA A 555 -3.70 23.20 -17.66
N PHE A 556 -2.77 22.96 -18.60
CA PHE A 556 -1.33 22.94 -18.31
C PHE A 556 -0.75 24.31 -17.95
N LYS A 557 -1.33 25.40 -18.46
CA LYS A 557 -0.98 26.76 -18.04
C LYS A 557 -1.44 27.05 -16.61
N MET A 558 -2.60 26.53 -16.20
CA MET A 558 -3.15 26.71 -14.85
C MET A 558 -2.51 25.76 -13.81
N TYR A 559 -2.04 24.58 -14.22
CA TYR A 559 -1.44 23.59 -13.34
C TYR A 559 -0.13 23.03 -13.93
N ASP A 560 0.99 23.30 -13.24
CA ASP A 560 2.33 22.88 -13.66
C ASP A 560 2.58 21.37 -13.45
N ALA A 561 2.09 20.56 -14.38
CA ALA A 561 2.34 19.12 -14.42
C ALA A 561 2.60 18.58 -15.84
N SER A 562 3.12 19.45 -16.71
CA SER A 562 3.38 19.18 -18.14
C SER A 562 4.19 17.90 -18.41
N MET A 563 5.08 17.49 -17.50
CA MET A 563 5.83 16.24 -17.64
C MET A 563 5.15 15.01 -17.02
N LYS A 564 4.42 15.16 -15.91
CA LYS A 564 3.90 14.00 -15.14
C LYS A 564 2.71 13.34 -15.81
N LEU A 565 1.82 14.13 -16.41
CA LEU A 565 0.57 13.62 -17.00
C LEU A 565 0.83 12.79 -18.27
N PRO A 566 1.65 13.25 -19.25
CA PRO A 566 1.99 12.42 -20.41
C PRO A 566 2.76 11.16 -20.03
N LEU A 567 3.62 11.22 -19.00
CA LEU A 567 4.33 10.04 -18.47
C LEU A 567 3.36 8.98 -17.93
N GLU A 568 2.30 9.38 -17.22
CA GLU A 568 1.29 8.44 -16.71
C GLU A 568 0.44 7.84 -17.84
N VAL A 569 0.05 8.65 -18.84
CA VAL A 569 -0.61 8.14 -20.05
C VAL A 569 0.27 7.14 -20.79
N PHE A 570 1.57 7.42 -20.92
CA PHE A 570 2.54 6.49 -21.49
C PHE A 570 2.65 5.20 -20.66
N TYR A 571 2.76 5.31 -19.34
CA TYR A 571 2.81 4.15 -18.43
C TYR A 571 1.59 3.23 -18.60
N ASN A 572 0.39 3.81 -18.67
CA ASN A 572 -0.86 3.08 -18.87
C ASN A 572 -0.91 2.38 -20.24
N LYS A 573 -0.49 3.08 -21.31
CA LYS A 573 -0.47 2.54 -22.68
C LYS A 573 0.58 1.45 -22.86
N ALA A 574 1.78 1.65 -22.32
CA ALA A 574 2.91 0.72 -22.49
C ALA A 574 2.70 -0.62 -21.76
N ASN A 575 1.94 -0.61 -20.66
CA ASN A 575 1.54 -1.80 -19.92
C ASN A 575 2.71 -2.77 -19.61
N LEU A 576 3.86 -2.19 -19.24
CA LEU A 576 5.14 -2.90 -19.11
C LEU A 576 5.11 -4.07 -18.13
N LEU A 577 4.30 -4.00 -17.08
CA LEU A 577 4.15 -5.07 -16.09
C LEU A 577 3.46 -6.31 -16.66
N ASN A 578 2.45 -6.14 -17.52
CA ASN A 578 1.79 -7.27 -18.18
C ASN A 578 2.74 -7.92 -19.19
N ILE A 579 3.48 -7.12 -19.96
CA ILE A 579 4.51 -7.64 -20.87
C ILE A 579 5.59 -8.40 -20.09
N ALA A 580 6.08 -7.84 -18.98
CA ALA A 580 7.02 -8.53 -18.11
C ALA A 580 6.47 -9.86 -17.57
N THR A 581 5.20 -9.89 -17.17
CA THR A 581 4.52 -11.13 -16.73
C THR A 581 4.50 -12.18 -17.84
N LEU A 582 4.15 -11.80 -19.08
CA LEU A 582 4.19 -12.71 -20.23
C LEU A 582 5.61 -13.22 -20.53
N LEU A 583 6.62 -12.35 -20.42
CA LEU A 583 8.02 -12.74 -20.57
C LEU A 583 8.49 -13.70 -19.47
N TYR A 584 8.03 -13.53 -18.24
CA TYR A 584 8.32 -14.49 -17.16
C TYR A 584 7.63 -15.83 -17.39
N LEU A 585 6.39 -15.84 -17.87
CA LEU A 585 5.71 -17.08 -18.27
C LEU A 585 6.42 -17.77 -19.45
N LEU A 586 6.88 -17.00 -20.44
CA LEU A 586 7.69 -17.52 -21.52
C LEU A 586 9.01 -18.10 -21.01
N ALA A 587 9.72 -17.39 -20.12
CA ALA A 587 10.95 -17.88 -19.50
C ALA A 587 10.72 -19.19 -18.74
N PHE A 588 9.58 -19.31 -18.04
CA PHE A 588 9.15 -20.52 -17.33
C PHE A 588 8.93 -21.70 -18.29
N LEU A 589 8.21 -21.48 -19.40
CA LEU A 589 8.01 -22.52 -20.42
C LEU A 589 9.34 -22.94 -21.06
N LEU A 590 10.19 -21.97 -21.40
CA LEU A 590 11.49 -22.23 -22.01
C LEU A 590 12.45 -22.99 -21.09
N VAL A 591 12.43 -22.76 -19.77
CA VAL A 591 13.28 -23.53 -18.84
C VAL A 591 12.79 -24.99 -18.69
N ILE A 592 11.48 -25.23 -18.77
CA ILE A 592 10.93 -26.60 -18.82
C ILE A 592 11.41 -27.30 -20.09
N ILE A 593 11.28 -26.64 -21.25
CA ILE A 593 11.75 -27.18 -22.54
C ILE A 593 13.27 -27.40 -22.52
N HIS A 594 14.03 -26.50 -21.92
CA HIS A 594 15.48 -26.64 -21.74
C HIS A 594 15.82 -27.88 -20.91
N SER A 595 15.09 -28.09 -19.81
CA SER A 595 15.29 -29.24 -18.92
C SER A 595 15.03 -30.59 -19.61
N VAL A 596 14.15 -30.63 -20.61
CA VAL A 596 13.84 -31.84 -21.40
C VAL A 596 14.77 -31.99 -22.61
N SER A 597 15.01 -30.90 -23.36
CA SER A 597 15.73 -30.94 -24.63
C SER A 597 17.26 -30.92 -24.48
N GLY A 598 17.79 -30.40 -23.38
CA GLY A 598 19.23 -30.21 -23.15
C GLY A 598 19.89 -29.17 -24.07
N LYS A 599 19.14 -28.53 -24.97
CA LYS A 599 19.70 -27.59 -25.95
C LYS A 599 20.07 -26.26 -25.28
N THR A 600 21.31 -25.82 -25.42
CA THR A 600 21.83 -24.55 -24.86
C THR A 600 21.06 -23.32 -25.35
N PHE A 601 20.60 -23.34 -26.61
CA PHE A 601 19.79 -22.27 -27.20
C PHE A 601 18.54 -21.96 -26.38
N THR A 602 17.80 -22.98 -25.93
CA THR A 602 16.56 -22.79 -25.15
C THR A 602 16.81 -22.18 -23.77
N GLY A 603 17.94 -22.53 -23.13
CA GLY A 603 18.37 -21.91 -21.88
C GLY A 603 18.76 -20.43 -22.06
N ASN A 604 19.47 -20.11 -23.13
CA ASN A 604 19.82 -18.71 -23.45
C ASN A 604 18.59 -17.87 -23.79
N LEU A 605 17.61 -18.42 -24.50
CA LEU A 605 16.33 -17.75 -24.74
C LEU A 605 15.56 -17.51 -23.43
N SER A 606 15.52 -18.49 -22.53
CA SER A 606 14.90 -18.33 -21.21
C SER A 606 15.58 -17.23 -20.39
N LEU A 607 16.92 -17.20 -20.39
CA LEU A 607 17.70 -16.14 -19.74
C LEU A 607 17.42 -14.76 -20.35
N GLY A 608 17.35 -14.67 -21.69
CA GLY A 608 16.99 -13.45 -22.40
C GLY A 608 15.58 -12.96 -22.05
N ALA A 609 14.59 -13.87 -22.02
CA ALA A 609 13.22 -13.54 -21.63
C ALA A 609 13.12 -13.08 -20.16
N LEU A 610 13.81 -13.76 -19.23
CA LEU A 610 13.87 -13.37 -17.82
C LEU A 610 14.54 -11.99 -17.65
N GLY A 611 15.67 -11.77 -18.34
CA GLY A 611 16.41 -10.50 -18.30
C GLY A 611 15.61 -9.33 -18.87
N LEU A 612 15.01 -9.50 -20.06
CA LEU A 612 14.16 -8.49 -20.69
C LEU A 612 12.93 -8.20 -19.82
N GLY A 613 12.27 -9.23 -19.29
CA GLY A 613 11.16 -9.07 -18.35
C GLY A 613 11.58 -8.30 -17.10
N GLY A 614 12.76 -8.58 -16.55
CA GLY A 614 13.37 -7.84 -15.45
C GLY A 614 13.59 -6.35 -15.75
N ILE A 615 14.10 -6.03 -16.95
CA ILE A 615 14.30 -4.64 -17.40
C ILE A 615 12.97 -3.91 -17.52
N LEU A 616 11.97 -4.49 -18.20
CA LEU A 616 10.65 -3.86 -18.34
C LEU A 616 9.96 -3.65 -17.01
N HIS A 617 10.08 -4.62 -16.10
CA HIS A 617 9.56 -4.51 -14.73
C HIS A 617 10.25 -3.38 -13.95
N ALA A 618 11.59 -3.29 -14.00
CA ALA A 618 12.32 -2.20 -13.37
C ALA A 618 11.92 -0.83 -13.96
N SER A 619 11.79 -0.73 -15.29
CA SER A 619 11.32 0.49 -15.96
C SER A 619 9.91 0.89 -15.51
N ALA A 620 9.00 -0.06 -15.35
CA ALA A 620 7.66 0.21 -14.83
C ALA A 620 7.71 0.81 -13.42
N ILE A 621 8.55 0.26 -12.53
CA ILE A 621 8.74 0.79 -11.18
C ILE A 621 9.35 2.20 -11.22
N ILE A 622 10.36 2.44 -12.07
CA ILE A 622 10.99 3.76 -12.23
C ILE A 622 9.97 4.80 -12.70
N LEU A 623 9.16 4.47 -13.72
CA LEU A 623 8.09 5.36 -14.20
C LEU A 623 7.12 5.71 -13.07
N ARG A 624 6.73 4.73 -12.23
CA ARG A 624 5.90 5.00 -11.04
C ARG A 624 6.56 5.94 -10.05
N ILE A 625 7.87 5.80 -9.81
CA ILE A 625 8.63 6.71 -8.93
C ILE A 625 8.60 8.14 -9.51
N LEU A 626 8.77 8.31 -10.82
CA LEU A 626 8.73 9.62 -11.46
C LEU A 626 7.33 10.26 -11.37
N ILE A 627 6.28 9.48 -11.62
CA ILE A 627 4.87 9.94 -11.55
C ILE A 627 4.49 10.32 -10.11
N LEU A 628 4.75 9.43 -9.15
CA LEU A 628 4.34 9.59 -7.75
C LEU A 628 5.31 10.43 -6.92
N SER A 629 6.53 10.68 -7.42
CA SER A 629 7.60 11.40 -6.71
C SER A 629 7.92 10.81 -5.32
N ARG A 630 7.80 9.48 -5.16
CA ARG A 630 8.08 8.74 -3.92
C ARG A 630 8.59 7.33 -4.20
N ALA A 631 9.15 6.68 -3.17
CA ALA A 631 9.66 5.32 -3.26
C ALA A 631 8.57 4.28 -3.58
N PRO A 632 8.92 3.16 -4.25
CA PRO A 632 7.96 2.21 -4.81
C PRO A 632 7.49 1.16 -3.80
N VAL A 633 7.24 1.54 -2.55
CA VAL A 633 6.90 0.61 -1.46
C VAL A 633 5.86 1.16 -0.48
N GLY A 634 5.17 2.25 -0.84
CA GLY A 634 4.21 2.91 0.06
C GLY A 634 2.87 2.17 0.21
N THR A 635 2.58 1.21 -0.66
CA THR A 635 1.35 0.39 -0.62
C THR A 635 1.68 -1.09 -0.73
N LEU A 636 0.74 -1.98 -0.37
CA LEU A 636 0.91 -3.42 -0.51
C LEU A 636 1.17 -3.81 -1.98
N TYR A 637 0.39 -3.25 -2.92
CA TYR A 637 0.61 -3.43 -4.36
C TYR A 637 2.05 -3.13 -4.77
N GLU A 638 2.53 -1.95 -4.43
CA GLU A 638 3.89 -1.50 -4.77
C GLU A 638 4.97 -2.37 -4.12
N SER A 639 4.78 -2.77 -2.86
CA SER A 639 5.70 -3.67 -2.17
C SER A 639 5.78 -5.05 -2.85
N ILE A 640 4.68 -5.58 -3.40
CA ILE A 640 4.69 -6.87 -4.11
C ILE A 640 5.46 -6.76 -5.43
N LEU A 641 5.26 -5.68 -6.20
CA LEU A 641 6.04 -5.42 -7.41
C LEU A 641 7.54 -5.38 -7.10
N PHE A 642 7.90 -4.63 -6.05
CA PHE A 642 9.30 -4.48 -5.66
C PHE A 642 9.92 -5.81 -5.20
N VAL A 643 9.23 -6.59 -4.36
CA VAL A 643 9.68 -7.93 -3.93
C VAL A 643 9.85 -8.87 -5.14
N ALA A 644 8.92 -8.84 -6.09
CA ALA A 644 9.01 -9.62 -7.33
C ALA A 644 10.26 -9.26 -8.15
N LEU A 645 10.57 -7.97 -8.27
CA LEU A 645 11.79 -7.51 -8.95
C LEU A 645 13.06 -8.00 -8.23
N ILE A 646 13.10 -7.93 -6.90
CA ILE A 646 14.24 -8.44 -6.12
C ILE A 646 14.42 -9.96 -6.32
N CYS A 647 13.33 -10.74 -6.36
CA CYS A 647 13.41 -12.16 -6.67
C CYS A 647 13.99 -12.41 -8.06
N VAL A 648 13.52 -11.69 -9.08
CA VAL A 648 14.00 -11.83 -10.48
C VAL A 648 15.48 -11.45 -10.60
N ILE A 649 15.91 -10.33 -10.01
CA ILE A 649 17.32 -9.90 -10.01
C ILE A 649 18.19 -10.95 -9.31
N SER A 650 17.77 -11.40 -8.13
CA SER A 650 18.51 -12.41 -7.35
C SER A 650 18.63 -13.73 -8.12
N ALA A 651 17.56 -14.16 -8.77
CA ALA A 651 17.51 -15.38 -9.56
C ALA A 651 18.34 -15.28 -10.85
N PHE A 652 18.35 -14.12 -11.50
CA PHE A 652 19.19 -13.85 -12.66
C PHE A 652 20.68 -13.99 -12.30
N PHE A 653 21.12 -13.38 -11.19
CA PHE A 653 22.49 -13.54 -10.71
C PHE A 653 22.83 -14.96 -10.25
N LEU A 654 21.88 -15.66 -9.65
CA LEU A 654 22.02 -17.07 -9.30
C LEU A 654 22.27 -17.90 -10.58
N GLU A 655 21.53 -17.63 -11.66
CA GLU A 655 21.72 -18.30 -12.94
C GLU A 655 23.08 -17.99 -13.57
N LEU A 656 23.51 -16.72 -13.57
CA LEU A 656 24.83 -16.35 -14.11
C LEU A 656 25.98 -17.08 -13.40
N ARG A 657 25.82 -17.36 -12.11
CA ARG A 657 26.81 -18.08 -11.31
C ARG A 657 26.75 -19.59 -11.49
N ARG A 658 25.56 -20.17 -11.55
CA ARG A 658 25.36 -21.64 -11.55
C ARG A 658 25.22 -22.25 -12.94
N LYS A 659 24.58 -21.53 -13.86
CA LYS A 659 24.27 -21.96 -15.23
C LYS A 659 23.60 -23.33 -15.30
N ASP A 660 22.71 -23.60 -14.34
CA ASP A 660 22.14 -24.92 -14.10
C ASP A 660 20.60 -24.94 -14.23
N GLY A 661 20.01 -23.82 -14.64
CA GLY A 661 18.58 -23.60 -14.83
C GLY A 661 17.80 -23.30 -13.55
N SER A 662 18.41 -23.43 -12.37
CA SER A 662 17.71 -23.21 -11.10
C SER A 662 17.34 -21.74 -10.87
N GLY A 663 18.17 -20.80 -11.34
CA GLY A 663 17.86 -19.38 -11.31
C GLY A 663 16.74 -19.04 -12.30
N LEU A 664 16.77 -19.61 -13.50
CA LEU A 664 15.69 -19.43 -14.48
C LEU A 664 14.33 -19.90 -13.96
N LEU A 665 14.28 -21.10 -13.38
CA LEU A 665 13.05 -21.68 -12.83
C LEU A 665 12.51 -20.86 -11.66
N THR A 666 13.35 -20.55 -10.68
CA THR A 666 12.92 -19.82 -9.48
C THR A 666 12.56 -18.37 -9.80
N GLY A 667 13.32 -17.70 -10.67
CA GLY A 667 13.08 -16.32 -11.08
C GLY A 667 11.80 -16.15 -11.89
N SER A 668 11.55 -17.03 -12.86
CA SER A 668 10.33 -17.00 -13.67
C SER A 668 9.08 -17.30 -12.84
N LEU A 669 9.14 -18.29 -11.92
CA LEU A 669 8.06 -18.60 -10.99
C LEU A 669 7.75 -17.43 -10.04
N CYS A 670 8.77 -16.88 -9.38
CA CYS A 670 8.57 -15.76 -8.46
C CYS A 670 8.08 -14.50 -9.19
N GLY A 671 8.67 -14.18 -10.34
CA GLY A 671 8.31 -13.01 -11.14
C GLY A 671 6.86 -13.08 -11.62
N ALA A 672 6.46 -14.18 -12.27
CA ALA A 672 5.09 -14.33 -12.76
C ALA A 672 4.07 -14.45 -11.61
N GLY A 673 4.37 -15.27 -10.59
CA GLY A 673 3.47 -15.52 -9.48
C GLY A 673 3.19 -14.28 -8.64
N LEU A 674 4.22 -13.50 -8.29
CA LEU A 674 4.03 -12.28 -7.49
C LEU A 674 3.39 -11.15 -8.30
N LEU A 675 3.70 -10.99 -9.59
CA LEU A 675 2.99 -10.02 -10.43
C LEU A 675 1.50 -10.39 -10.60
N PHE A 676 1.18 -11.68 -10.71
CA PHE A 676 -0.20 -12.14 -10.72
C PHE A 676 -0.91 -11.84 -9.38
N ILE A 677 -0.26 -12.10 -8.25
CA ILE A 677 -0.80 -11.75 -6.92
C ILE A 677 -1.01 -10.23 -6.80
N ALA A 678 -0.07 -9.43 -7.30
CA ALA A 678 -0.16 -7.97 -7.26
C ALA A 678 -1.41 -7.44 -7.98
N GLN A 679 -1.81 -8.04 -9.11
CA GLN A 679 -3.03 -7.65 -9.82
C GLN A 679 -4.30 -7.73 -8.94
N GLY A 680 -4.34 -8.68 -7.98
CA GLY A 680 -5.42 -8.79 -7.00
C GLY A 680 -5.58 -7.58 -6.07
N PHE A 681 -4.58 -6.71 -5.97
CA PHE A 681 -4.59 -5.49 -5.16
C PHE A 681 -4.87 -4.22 -5.98
N THR A 682 -5.33 -4.36 -7.23
CA THR A 682 -5.59 -3.23 -8.16
C THR A 682 -7.07 -3.01 -8.45
N THR A 683 -7.96 -3.33 -7.51
CA THR A 683 -9.41 -3.16 -7.67
C THR A 683 -9.81 -1.70 -7.93
N ASP A 684 -9.04 -0.75 -7.38
CA ASP A 684 -9.18 0.69 -7.61
C ASP A 684 -7.88 1.25 -8.22
N ASP A 685 -7.64 2.56 -8.09
CA ASP A 685 -6.37 3.18 -8.48
C ASP A 685 -5.16 2.47 -7.84
N SER A 686 -4.22 2.03 -8.68
CA SER A 686 -2.96 1.42 -8.23
C SER A 686 -1.97 2.45 -7.66
N MET A 687 -2.15 3.74 -7.95
CA MET A 687 -1.28 4.86 -7.57
C MET A 687 -1.91 5.69 -6.44
N LYS A 688 -2.26 5.03 -5.33
CA LYS A 688 -2.95 5.65 -4.19
C LYS A 688 -2.08 6.70 -3.48
N MET A 689 -2.75 7.74 -2.97
CA MET A 689 -2.15 8.70 -2.03
C MET A 689 -1.92 8.06 -0.67
N LEU A 690 -0.81 8.41 -0.02
CA LEU A 690 -0.43 7.85 1.27
C LEU A 690 -1.16 8.55 2.43
N VAL A 691 -1.37 7.82 3.53
CA VAL A 691 -1.80 8.44 4.80
C VAL A 691 -0.65 9.28 5.37
N ALA A 692 -0.96 10.29 6.18
CA ALA A 692 0.02 11.23 6.74
C ALA A 692 1.26 10.56 7.36
N VAL A 693 1.09 9.48 8.14
CA VAL A 693 2.20 8.75 8.77
C VAL A 693 3.19 8.17 7.75
N LEU A 694 2.65 7.74 6.60
CA LEU A 694 3.43 7.19 5.50
C LEU A 694 3.98 8.26 4.54
N ASN A 695 3.67 9.54 4.78
CA ASN A 695 4.21 10.64 3.99
C ASN A 695 5.73 10.75 4.29
N THR A 696 6.51 10.31 3.32
CA THR A 696 7.84 9.70 3.51
C THR A 696 8.87 10.63 4.14
N ASN A 697 9.46 10.18 5.25
CA ASN A 697 10.75 10.68 5.73
C ASN A 697 11.88 9.71 5.33
N PHE A 698 13.13 10.16 5.49
CA PHE A 698 14.32 9.36 5.17
C PHE A 698 14.29 7.98 5.85
N TRP A 699 14.05 7.95 7.16
CA TRP A 699 14.08 6.72 7.95
C TRP A 699 13.04 5.69 7.54
N LEU A 700 11.79 6.12 7.32
CA LEU A 700 10.70 5.26 6.86
C LEU A 700 11.05 4.63 5.51
N THR A 701 11.51 5.45 4.58
CA THR A 701 11.84 5.00 3.22
C THR A 701 12.97 3.97 3.25
N THR A 702 14.06 4.28 3.95
CA THR A 702 15.21 3.38 4.05
C THR A 702 14.85 2.07 4.76
N HIS A 703 14.07 2.14 5.85
CA HIS A 703 13.58 0.96 6.57
C HIS A 703 12.74 0.05 5.66
N VAL A 704 11.68 0.60 5.05
CA VAL A 704 10.71 -0.18 4.26
C VAL A 704 11.39 -0.78 3.02
N LEU A 705 12.28 -0.05 2.35
CA LEU A 705 13.07 -0.61 1.24
C LEU A 705 13.99 -1.75 1.71
N CYS A 706 14.68 -1.58 2.84
CA CYS A 706 15.59 -2.61 3.35
C CYS A 706 14.85 -3.90 3.73
N ILE A 707 13.74 -3.80 4.47
CA ILE A 707 12.96 -4.97 4.90
C ILE A 707 12.29 -5.68 3.71
N THR A 708 11.80 -4.94 2.71
CA THR A 708 11.20 -5.53 1.50
C THR A 708 12.23 -6.22 0.59
N ILE A 709 13.47 -5.69 0.50
CA ILE A 709 14.58 -6.43 -0.11
C ILE A 709 14.80 -7.76 0.64
N GLY A 710 14.75 -7.72 1.98
CA GLY A 710 14.80 -8.91 2.83
C GLY A 710 13.72 -9.94 2.50
N TYR A 711 12.47 -9.49 2.29
CA TYR A 711 11.36 -10.37 1.87
C TYR A 711 11.64 -11.02 0.50
N GLY A 712 12.17 -10.26 -0.46
CA GLY A 712 12.58 -10.81 -1.77
C GLY A 712 13.63 -11.92 -1.65
N TRP A 713 14.64 -11.75 -0.78
CA TRP A 713 15.63 -12.78 -0.50
C TRP A 713 15.05 -14.00 0.24
N CYS A 714 14.08 -13.79 1.12
CA CYS A 714 13.38 -14.89 1.79
C CYS A 714 12.59 -15.74 0.79
N VAL A 715 11.80 -15.08 -0.08
CA VAL A 715 10.96 -15.76 -1.07
C VAL A 715 11.81 -16.54 -2.08
N ILE A 716 12.90 -15.96 -2.59
CA ILE A 716 13.77 -16.70 -3.52
C ILE A 716 14.48 -17.88 -2.84
N ALA A 717 14.90 -17.74 -1.57
CA ALA A 717 15.48 -18.84 -0.80
C ALA A 717 14.47 -19.98 -0.58
N ALA A 718 13.24 -19.64 -0.20
CA ALA A 718 12.17 -20.60 0.02
C ALA A 718 11.75 -21.30 -1.28
N THR A 719 11.63 -20.58 -2.39
CA THR A 719 11.32 -21.17 -3.70
C THR A 719 12.45 -22.10 -4.17
N LEU A 720 13.72 -21.71 -3.99
CA LEU A 720 14.85 -22.60 -4.27
C LEU A 720 14.85 -23.85 -3.36
N ALA A 721 14.40 -23.72 -2.11
CA ALA A 721 14.28 -24.84 -1.18
C ALA A 721 13.19 -25.83 -1.64
N HIS A 722 12.08 -25.34 -2.18
CA HIS A 722 11.07 -26.19 -2.83
C HIS A 722 11.66 -26.96 -4.03
N VAL A 723 12.42 -26.28 -4.89
CA VAL A 723 13.13 -26.95 -6.01
C VAL A 723 14.07 -28.04 -5.50
N TYR A 724 14.85 -27.77 -4.45
CA TYR A 724 15.72 -28.76 -3.82
C TYR A 724 14.92 -29.97 -3.32
N LEU A 725 13.83 -29.74 -2.57
CA LEU A 725 13.01 -30.82 -2.01
C LEU A 725 12.36 -31.67 -3.10
N LEU A 726 11.84 -31.05 -4.17
CA LEU A 726 11.24 -31.77 -5.30
C LEU A 726 12.26 -32.64 -6.04
N LEU A 727 13.45 -32.11 -6.32
CA LEU A 727 14.53 -32.87 -6.94
C LEU A 727 15.00 -34.02 -6.04
N ARG A 728 15.13 -33.76 -4.74
CA ARG A 728 15.54 -34.76 -3.74
C ARG A 728 14.48 -35.86 -3.56
N ALA A 729 13.21 -35.53 -3.65
CA ALA A 729 12.10 -36.48 -3.53
C ALA A 729 11.97 -37.39 -4.75
N THR A 730 12.39 -36.94 -5.94
CA THR A 730 12.27 -37.69 -7.19
C THR A 730 13.47 -38.59 -7.47
N GLN A 731 14.69 -38.16 -7.15
CA GLN A 731 15.93 -38.87 -7.50
C GLN A 731 16.47 -39.77 -6.37
N GLN A 732 16.97 -40.97 -6.70
CA GLN A 732 17.48 -41.93 -5.70
C GLN A 732 18.92 -41.63 -5.23
N LYS A 733 19.81 -41.19 -6.12
CA LYS A 733 21.17 -40.74 -5.75
C LYS A 733 21.18 -39.24 -5.48
N ILE A 734 22.12 -38.73 -4.69
CA ILE A 734 22.34 -37.28 -4.51
C ILE A 734 23.20 -36.80 -5.69
N PRO A 735 22.67 -36.18 -6.75
CA PRO A 735 23.53 -35.55 -7.73
C PRO A 735 24.36 -34.43 -7.10
N GLU A 736 25.58 -34.27 -7.59
CA GLU A 736 26.50 -33.17 -7.27
C GLU A 736 25.82 -31.79 -7.39
N LYS A 737 24.84 -31.69 -8.31
CA LYS A 737 23.95 -30.54 -8.50
C LYS A 737 23.22 -30.09 -7.21
N LEU A 738 22.79 -31.03 -6.35
CA LEU A 738 22.10 -30.74 -5.07
C LEU A 738 23.03 -30.12 -4.02
N ALA A 739 24.31 -30.49 -3.99
CA ALA A 739 25.27 -29.92 -3.04
C ALA A 739 25.44 -28.41 -3.30
N GLY A 740 25.56 -28.03 -4.58
CA GLY A 740 25.60 -26.62 -4.96
C GLY A 740 24.31 -25.85 -4.63
N LEU A 741 23.14 -26.47 -4.77
CA LEU A 741 21.87 -25.85 -4.39
C LEU A 741 21.81 -25.60 -2.87
N PHE A 742 22.25 -26.56 -2.06
CA PHE A 742 22.33 -26.42 -0.62
C PHE A 742 23.27 -25.26 -0.20
N ASP A 743 24.40 -25.10 -0.87
CA ASP A 743 25.31 -23.97 -0.63
C ASP A 743 24.70 -22.62 -1.02
N SER A 744 23.93 -22.61 -2.10
CA SER A 744 23.18 -21.44 -2.54
C SER A 744 22.12 -21.07 -1.50
N LEU A 745 21.37 -22.04 -0.97
CA LEU A 745 20.37 -21.82 0.10
C LEU A 745 20.99 -21.21 1.36
N LYS A 746 22.16 -21.68 1.81
CA LYS A 746 22.87 -21.07 2.94
C LYS A 746 23.21 -19.61 2.66
N THR A 747 23.67 -19.30 1.44
CA THR A 747 24.04 -17.94 1.04
C THR A 747 22.81 -17.03 0.99
N LEU A 748 21.74 -17.46 0.30
CA LEU A 748 20.48 -16.71 0.22
C LEU A 748 19.87 -16.47 1.60
N SER A 749 19.89 -17.47 2.49
CA SER A 749 19.36 -17.34 3.85
C SER A 749 20.16 -16.36 4.71
N LEU A 750 21.48 -16.28 4.52
CA LEU A 750 22.32 -15.27 5.21
C LEU A 750 22.08 -13.87 4.67
N THR A 751 21.91 -13.72 3.35
CA THR A 751 21.54 -12.42 2.75
C THR A 751 20.14 -11.98 3.19
N ALA A 752 19.19 -12.90 3.23
CA ALA A 752 17.86 -12.67 3.79
C ALA A 752 17.95 -12.20 5.25
N LEU A 753 18.77 -12.85 6.08
CA LEU A 753 18.99 -12.44 7.48
C LEU A 753 19.60 -11.04 7.57
N LEU A 754 20.57 -10.70 6.72
CA LEU A 754 21.17 -9.37 6.69
C LEU A 754 20.09 -8.29 6.49
N PHE A 755 19.33 -8.39 5.40
CA PHE A 755 18.35 -7.36 5.06
C PHE A 755 17.15 -7.35 6.01
N THR A 756 16.69 -8.51 6.50
CA THR A 756 15.57 -8.57 7.45
C THR A 756 15.95 -8.07 8.84
N ALA A 757 17.15 -8.41 9.35
CA ALA A 757 17.62 -7.92 10.64
C ALA A 757 17.92 -6.41 10.61
N VAL A 758 18.62 -5.95 9.57
CA VAL A 758 18.95 -4.52 9.40
C VAL A 758 17.68 -3.71 9.13
N GLY A 759 16.78 -4.22 8.28
CA GLY A 759 15.47 -3.65 8.06
C GLY A 759 14.73 -3.49 9.38
N THR A 760 14.57 -4.55 10.16
CA THR A 760 13.89 -4.50 11.48
C THR A 760 14.50 -3.47 12.42
N ALA A 761 15.84 -3.41 12.49
CA ALA A 761 16.56 -2.43 13.31
C ALA A 761 16.33 -0.97 12.85
N LEU A 762 16.38 -0.71 11.54
CA LEU A 762 16.05 0.60 10.96
C LEU A 762 14.60 1.00 11.21
N GLY A 763 13.69 0.02 11.30
CA GLY A 763 12.30 0.24 11.68
C GLY A 763 12.17 0.73 13.11
N GLY A 764 12.91 0.14 14.04
CA GLY A 764 12.98 0.63 15.41
C GLY A 764 13.59 2.04 15.51
N ILE A 765 14.60 2.36 14.70
CA ILE A 765 15.15 3.71 14.61
C ILE A 765 14.09 4.70 14.12
N TRP A 766 13.35 4.36 13.06
CA TRP A 766 12.26 5.19 12.54
C TRP A 766 11.15 5.38 13.59
N ALA A 767 10.74 4.31 14.27
CA ALA A 767 9.73 4.34 15.32
C ALA A 767 10.17 5.27 16.46
N ASP A 768 11.44 5.22 16.87
CA ASP A 768 11.94 6.13 17.90
C ASP A 768 11.98 7.57 17.41
N GLN A 769 12.43 7.82 16.17
CA GLN A 769 12.47 9.17 15.61
C GLN A 769 11.08 9.78 15.49
N SER A 770 10.07 8.98 15.14
CA SER A 770 8.71 9.43 14.85
C SER A 770 7.79 9.44 16.08
N TRP A 771 7.96 8.47 16.99
CA TRP A 771 7.07 8.20 18.12
C TRP A 771 7.79 8.11 19.48
N GLY A 772 9.09 8.41 19.54
CA GLY A 772 9.84 8.44 20.81
C GLY A 772 10.17 7.09 21.44
N ARG A 773 9.77 5.96 20.83
CA ARG A 773 10.11 4.61 21.29
C ARG A 773 10.69 3.74 20.19
N PHE A 774 11.75 2.98 20.51
CA PHE A 774 12.40 2.08 19.57
C PHE A 774 11.60 0.80 19.29
N TRP A 775 10.84 0.31 20.26
CA TRP A 775 10.08 -0.93 20.15
C TRP A 775 8.84 -0.86 21.03
N GLY A 776 7.76 -1.51 20.62
CA GLY A 776 6.51 -1.58 21.37
C GLY A 776 5.62 -2.75 20.98
N TRP A 777 6.18 -3.83 20.44
CA TRP A 777 5.50 -5.11 20.27
C TRP A 777 4.20 -5.07 19.44
N ASP A 778 4.11 -4.09 18.53
CA ASP A 778 3.02 -4.00 17.55
C ASP A 778 3.02 -5.23 16.62
N PRO A 779 1.88 -5.69 16.07
CA PRO A 779 1.84 -6.83 15.16
C PRO A 779 2.88 -6.77 14.03
N LYS A 780 3.15 -5.59 13.45
CA LYS A 780 4.12 -5.45 12.36
C LYS A 780 5.55 -5.58 12.85
N GLU A 781 5.86 -5.00 14.00
CA GLU A 781 7.16 -5.16 14.68
C GLU A 781 7.41 -6.65 15.01
N ASN A 782 6.40 -7.32 15.55
CA ASN A 782 6.45 -8.74 15.90
C ASN A 782 6.60 -9.64 14.65
N GLY A 783 5.87 -9.33 13.57
CA GLY A 783 5.99 -10.04 12.30
C GLY A 783 7.40 -9.94 11.72
N ALA A 784 8.00 -8.75 11.71
CA ALA A 784 9.37 -8.54 11.25
C ALA A 784 10.38 -9.31 12.12
N LEU A 785 10.22 -9.26 13.45
CA LEU A 785 11.05 -10.02 14.38
C LEU A 785 10.92 -11.53 14.18
N LEU A 786 9.72 -12.05 13.91
CA LEU A 786 9.49 -13.48 13.68
C LEU A 786 10.32 -14.02 12.50
N ILE A 787 10.42 -13.26 11.40
CA ILE A 787 11.26 -13.63 10.25
C ILE A 787 12.73 -13.73 10.67
N VAL A 788 13.23 -12.75 11.41
CA VAL A 788 14.61 -12.71 11.90
C VAL A 788 14.89 -13.88 12.85
N LEU A 789 14.01 -14.14 13.81
CA LEU A 789 14.14 -15.26 14.75
C LEU A 789 14.11 -16.61 14.03
N TRP A 790 13.24 -16.79 13.03
CA TRP A 790 13.16 -18.01 12.23
C TRP A 790 14.48 -18.28 11.48
N LEU A 791 15.01 -17.27 10.80
CA LEU A 791 16.29 -17.37 10.09
C LEU A 791 17.46 -17.66 11.04
N ILE A 792 17.54 -16.94 12.17
CA ILE A 792 18.57 -17.17 13.19
C ILE A 792 18.48 -18.60 13.72
N TRP A 793 17.29 -19.07 14.06
CA TRP A 793 17.07 -20.40 14.61
C TRP A 793 17.51 -21.51 13.64
N ILE A 794 17.09 -21.43 12.37
CA ILE A 794 17.44 -22.44 11.37
C ILE A 794 18.94 -22.43 11.06
N LEU A 795 19.54 -21.25 10.87
CA LEU A 795 20.97 -21.12 10.58
C LEU A 795 21.82 -21.63 11.76
N HIS A 796 21.50 -21.23 13.00
CA HIS A 796 22.23 -21.68 14.18
C HIS A 796 22.01 -23.16 14.47
N GLY A 797 20.79 -23.66 14.28
CA GLY A 797 20.48 -25.09 14.40
C GLY A 797 21.30 -25.93 13.43
N ARG A 798 21.51 -25.46 12.19
CA ARG A 798 22.36 -26.15 11.22
C ARG A 798 23.84 -26.08 11.58
N LEU A 799 24.33 -24.93 12.01
CA LEU A 799 25.73 -24.73 12.40
C LEU A 799 26.12 -25.52 13.66
N SER A 800 25.18 -25.70 14.58
CA SER A 800 25.38 -26.43 15.85
C SER A 800 25.12 -27.93 15.75
N GLY A 801 24.67 -28.43 14.60
CA GLY A 801 24.39 -29.85 14.38
C GLY A 801 23.00 -30.34 14.85
N HIS A 802 22.16 -29.47 15.41
CA HIS A 802 20.79 -29.82 15.84
C HIS A 802 19.85 -30.05 14.66
N ILE A 803 20.03 -29.29 13.58
CA ILE A 803 19.21 -29.39 12.37
C ILE A 803 20.00 -30.11 11.28
N LYS A 804 19.49 -31.27 10.86
CA LYS A 804 20.02 -32.03 9.72
C LYS A 804 19.75 -31.28 8.41
N ALA A 805 20.48 -31.63 7.34
CA ALA A 805 20.39 -30.94 6.05
C ALA A 805 18.95 -30.89 5.50
N LEU A 806 18.22 -32.01 5.54
CA LEU A 806 16.84 -32.07 5.07
C LEU A 806 15.92 -31.13 5.86
N SER A 807 15.96 -31.18 7.19
CA SER A 807 15.18 -30.28 8.05
C SER A 807 15.55 -28.80 7.88
N PHE A 808 16.82 -28.49 7.59
CA PHE A 808 17.25 -27.13 7.25
C PHE A 808 16.54 -26.65 5.98
N VAL A 809 16.57 -27.45 4.90
CA VAL A 809 15.91 -27.07 3.65
C VAL A 809 14.40 -26.96 3.84
N SER A 810 13.76 -27.89 4.53
CA SER A 810 12.33 -27.81 4.85
C SER A 810 11.98 -26.57 5.67
N GLY A 811 12.82 -26.17 6.63
CA GLY A 811 12.62 -24.94 7.39
C GLY A 811 12.80 -23.67 6.55
N ILE A 812 13.73 -23.67 5.58
CA ILE A 812 13.86 -22.56 4.62
C ILE A 812 12.67 -22.53 3.64
N ALA A 813 12.14 -23.67 3.21
CA ALA A 813 10.91 -23.71 2.43
C ALA A 813 9.73 -23.10 3.23
N PHE A 814 9.61 -23.44 4.52
CA PHE A 814 8.57 -22.92 5.41
C PHE A 814 8.70 -21.42 5.69
N LEU A 815 9.85 -20.80 5.38
CA LEU A 815 10.02 -19.35 5.49
C LEU A 815 8.98 -18.57 4.65
N ASN A 816 8.47 -19.13 3.55
CA ASN A 816 7.37 -18.53 2.79
C ASN A 816 6.11 -18.30 3.65
N VAL A 817 5.76 -19.26 4.50
CA VAL A 817 4.61 -19.15 5.43
C VAL A 817 4.87 -18.04 6.44
N VAL A 818 6.07 -18.00 7.02
CA VAL A 818 6.46 -16.98 8.00
C VAL A 818 6.40 -15.58 7.39
N VAL A 819 6.95 -15.38 6.18
CA VAL A 819 6.91 -14.10 5.47
C VAL A 819 5.48 -13.73 5.10
N ALA A 820 4.67 -14.66 4.60
CA ALA A 820 3.29 -14.38 4.24
C ALA A 820 2.44 -13.94 5.45
N LEU A 821 2.63 -14.55 6.62
CA LEU A 821 1.96 -14.14 7.85
C LEU A 821 2.47 -12.77 8.35
N ALA A 822 3.78 -12.52 8.30
CA ALA A 822 4.37 -11.25 8.72
C ALA A 822 4.07 -10.09 7.75
N TRP A 823 3.84 -10.37 6.46
CA TRP A 823 3.59 -9.37 5.44
C TRP A 823 2.10 -9.11 5.21
N PHE A 824 1.29 -10.17 5.08
CA PHE A 824 -0.16 -10.07 4.86
C PHE A 824 -0.97 -10.27 6.15
N GLY A 825 -0.60 -11.25 6.98
CA GLY A 825 -1.38 -11.64 8.16
C GLY A 825 -1.49 -10.54 9.22
N VAL A 826 -0.42 -9.82 9.50
CA VAL A 826 -0.41 -8.71 10.48
C VAL A 826 -1.39 -7.58 10.11
N ASN A 827 -1.67 -7.38 8.83
CA ASN A 827 -2.64 -6.37 8.37
C ASN A 827 -4.09 -6.78 8.60
N LEU A 828 -4.37 -8.05 8.88
CA LEU A 828 -5.72 -8.56 9.19
C LEU A 828 -6.13 -8.28 10.64
N LEU A 829 -5.16 -8.14 11.56
CA LEU A 829 -5.42 -7.99 12.99
C LEU A 829 -6.00 -6.61 13.35
N SER A 830 -5.79 -5.61 12.49
CA SER A 830 -6.30 -4.26 12.61
C SER A 830 -6.00 -3.52 13.93
N THR A 831 -4.91 -3.88 14.58
CA THR A 831 -4.44 -3.28 15.84
C THR A 831 -3.04 -2.70 15.71
N GLY A 832 -2.73 -1.69 16.53
CA GLY A 832 -1.39 -1.10 16.63
C GLY A 832 -1.24 0.23 15.88
N LEU A 833 -0.11 0.91 16.09
CA LEU A 833 0.21 2.21 15.49
C LEU A 833 0.52 2.13 13.98
N HIS A 834 0.56 0.93 13.40
CA HIS A 834 0.81 0.74 11.97
C HIS A 834 -0.43 0.28 11.17
N SER A 835 -1.64 0.39 11.73
CA SER A 835 -2.88 -0.11 11.16
C SER A 835 -3.42 0.78 10.02
N TYR A 836 -2.72 0.84 8.88
CA TYR A 836 -3.06 1.72 7.74
C TYR A 836 -3.27 0.99 6.39
N GLY A 837 -3.20 -0.35 6.37
CA GLY A 837 -3.15 -1.14 5.13
C GLY A 837 -4.04 -2.38 5.15
N PHE A 838 -5.31 -2.22 5.53
CA PHE A 838 -6.24 -3.33 5.72
C PHE A 838 -6.58 -4.05 4.42
N THR A 839 -6.76 -5.37 4.52
CA THR A 839 -7.11 -6.24 3.40
C THR A 839 -8.27 -7.14 3.77
N GLN A 840 -9.50 -6.63 3.63
CA GLN A 840 -10.68 -7.46 3.80
C GLN A 840 -10.68 -8.60 2.75
N GLY A 841 -11.06 -9.82 3.15
CA GLY A 841 -11.23 -10.96 2.24
C GLY A 841 -9.96 -11.79 1.92
N ILE A 842 -8.77 -11.40 2.38
CA ILE A 842 -7.53 -12.16 2.13
C ILE A 842 -7.33 -13.31 3.14
N ALA A 843 -7.95 -13.24 4.32
CA ALA A 843 -7.73 -14.19 5.41
C ALA A 843 -7.89 -15.67 4.99
N ALA A 844 -8.96 -16.00 4.26
CA ALA A 844 -9.21 -17.37 3.79
C ALA A 844 -8.16 -17.83 2.76
N ALA A 845 -7.78 -16.96 1.83
CA ALA A 845 -6.75 -17.26 0.83
C ALA A 845 -5.37 -17.45 1.48
N LEU A 846 -5.02 -16.59 2.46
CA LEU A 846 -3.79 -16.70 3.23
C LEU A 846 -3.76 -17.98 4.06
N GLY A 847 -4.85 -18.31 4.76
CA GLY A 847 -4.97 -19.56 5.53
C GLY A 847 -4.85 -20.80 4.64
N GLY A 848 -5.52 -20.79 3.49
CA GLY A 848 -5.40 -21.86 2.48
C GLY A 848 -3.98 -22.01 1.93
N PHE A 849 -3.30 -20.89 1.64
CA PHE A 849 -1.90 -20.87 1.24
C PHE A 849 -0.98 -21.48 2.32
N CYS A 850 -1.11 -21.03 3.57
CA CYS A 850 -0.30 -21.53 4.68
C CYS A 850 -0.50 -23.04 4.89
N LEU A 851 -1.75 -23.52 4.80
CA LEU A 851 -2.06 -24.94 4.90
C LEU A 851 -1.46 -25.74 3.73
N ALA A 852 -1.64 -25.28 2.50
CA ALA A 852 -1.12 -25.93 1.31
C ALA A 852 0.42 -26.05 1.33
N GLU A 853 1.12 -24.97 1.67
CA GLU A 853 2.58 -24.96 1.82
C GLU A 853 3.04 -25.95 2.91
N THR A 854 2.37 -25.94 4.07
CA THR A 854 2.70 -26.84 5.19
C THR A 854 2.56 -28.31 4.78
N VAL A 855 1.45 -28.64 4.11
CA VAL A 855 1.18 -30.01 3.61
C VAL A 855 2.20 -30.41 2.55
N LEU A 856 2.51 -29.53 1.60
CA LEU A 856 3.49 -29.78 0.54
C LEU A 856 4.87 -30.08 1.13
N ILE A 857 5.38 -29.21 2.01
CA ILE A 857 6.70 -29.34 2.63
C ILE A 857 6.77 -30.62 3.46
N PHE A 858 5.75 -30.90 4.27
CA PHE A 858 5.70 -32.11 5.08
C PHE A 858 5.67 -33.38 4.24
N THR A 859 4.89 -33.38 3.16
CA THR A 859 4.80 -34.52 2.22
C THR A 859 6.14 -34.79 1.56
N LEU A 860 6.82 -33.76 1.03
CA LEU A 860 8.14 -33.91 0.42
C LEU A 860 9.18 -34.39 1.43
N TRP A 861 9.20 -33.80 2.62
CA TRP A 861 10.08 -34.20 3.71
C TRP A 861 9.90 -35.67 4.08
N PHE A 862 8.65 -36.12 4.23
CA PHE A 862 8.32 -37.50 4.57
C PHE A 862 8.72 -38.51 3.48
N ILE A 863 8.48 -38.17 2.20
CA ILE A 863 8.90 -39.00 1.06
C ILE A 863 10.41 -39.18 1.05
N ILE A 864 11.18 -38.10 1.25
CA ILE A 864 12.64 -38.14 1.26
C ILE A 864 13.13 -38.99 2.44
N LEU A 865 12.58 -38.78 3.64
CA LEU A 865 12.96 -39.55 4.83
C LEU A 865 12.71 -41.06 4.68
N ARG A 866 11.56 -41.46 4.11
CA ARG A 866 11.26 -42.87 3.87
C ARG A 866 12.25 -43.51 2.90
N ARG A 867 12.66 -42.76 1.86
CA ARG A 867 13.65 -43.24 0.89
C ARG A 867 15.03 -43.39 1.51
N GLU A 868 15.48 -42.42 2.33
CA GLU A 868 16.77 -42.49 3.01
C GLU A 868 16.84 -43.70 3.95
N LYS A 869 15.79 -43.97 4.73
CA LYS A 869 15.71 -45.18 5.57
C LYS A 869 15.78 -46.49 4.77
N LYS A 870 15.14 -46.55 3.60
CA LYS A 870 15.14 -47.75 2.73
C LYS A 870 16.51 -48.03 2.08
N ILE A 871 17.40 -47.04 2.02
CA ILE A 871 18.77 -47.19 1.50
C ILE A 871 19.73 -47.61 2.62
N GLU A 872 19.44 -47.24 3.87
CA GLU A 872 20.22 -47.62 5.06
C GLU A 872 19.89 -49.05 5.58
N THR A 873 18.71 -49.58 5.26
CA THR A 873 18.30 -50.99 5.47
C THR A 873 18.60 -51.84 4.26
#